data_AF-A0A0S3TR65-F1
#
_entry.id   AF-A0A0S3TR65-F1
#
_cell.length_a   1.000
_cell.length_b   1.000
_cell.length_c   1.000
_cell.angle_alpha   90.00
_cell.angle_beta   90.00
_cell.angle_gamma   90.00
#
_symmetry.space_group_name_H-M   'P 1'
#
loop_
_entity.id
_entity.type
_entity.pdbx_description
1 polymer ?
#
loop_
_entity_poly.entity_id
_entity_poly.type
_entity_poly.pdbx_seq_one_letter_code
_entity_poly.pdbx_strand_id
1 'polypeptide(L)'
;MSVKASGGSSVARPQLYQTLAVSTISQAEQQDRFLGAGELNELANYFASGAKRLEIAQTLTDNSEIIVSRAANRIFVGGSPMAFLEKPREPELAMAVAAAASTSDVRDAMKLGTVTYVETRGGFLENLRSIFNSSPSGPIPPGFRPINIARYGPANMAKSLRDLSWFLRYATYAIVAGDPNIIAVNTRGLREIIENACSGEATIVALQELKAAALSYFRKDTEAADIVSQYMDVLITEFKAPTPSNKLRQRPSGDQQGLELPQIYFNAAERRQKFVMKPGLSAAEKTEVVKAAYRQIFERDITRAYSLSISYLESQVKNGDISMKEFVRRLAKSPLYRKQFYEPFINSRALELAFRHILGRGPSSREEVQKYFDIVSRGGLSALVDALVDSDEYSDYFGEETVPYIRGLGQEAQECRNWGPQQDLFKYSAPFRKVPQFITTFADYNQPLPDQHPYGSGNDPLEIQFGAIFPKETRNPSSRPAPFGKDTKRILIHQGPAINNQNSNPAARGEFPGTLGPKVFRLDQIPRTLSKGTGKGSSVKYSESSTQAVIRGAYLQVFGRDVYEGQRLKVQEIKLENGEISVREFIRALAKSDLFRKLYWTPYYVCKAIEYIHRRLLGRPTYGRQENNKYFDICSKKGFYALIDAIIDSEEYSQAFGEDTVPYERYLTPGGLALRKLRVGSIREDVGARVDKQETPMFVQMGAVTATRTEPDIQARINQGVSKKREQRKIFKLVAGTGDKVAVQNVISAAYRQIFERDIAPYVASSREFKVLESKLGNGEITVKEFIEGLGCSGLYLKEFYTPYPNTKVIELGTKHFLGRAPLDQAEIRKYNQILATQGIRAFIRAMLNTPEYLQAFGEDTVPYNRFTTLPAANFPNTQKLYNQLTKQSKDIVVPSFESTKPRMDAAQMPIMAKAIADMAAKARAVDKSKPLFIELGRSYNDGRGQSVEVGVGTTRRKPARIYRITVGANQAEIQQVINAIYVQVMDVFSGQVPEYFRRTDLESKLRNGEISVREFVRDLASSEIYRKRFYTPYPNTKVIEFLFRHLLGRAPATQAEIRQYNKLLADSGLKAAVEAMVNSPEYARYFGEDVVPYQRFPSLPAGNYLGSVKAAADLVKQSWSSLSPSVLTGRYTQGG
;
A
#
# COMPACT_ATOMS: atom_id res chain seq x y z
N MET A 1 -13.15 -24.03 9.10
CA MET A 1 -13.16 -22.62 8.63
C MET A 1 -13.60 -21.73 9.79
N SER A 2 -12.80 -20.74 10.19
CA SER A 2 -13.22 -19.76 11.21
C SER A 2 -14.07 -18.67 10.55
N VAL A 3 -15.27 -18.40 11.07
CA VAL A 3 -16.10 -17.26 10.64
C VAL A 3 -15.42 -15.97 11.09
N LYS A 4 -15.13 -15.04 10.16
CA LYS A 4 -14.34 -13.82 10.43
C LYS A 4 -15.17 -12.54 10.49
N ALA A 5 -16.40 -12.59 9.99
CA ALA A 5 -17.32 -11.46 9.96
C ALA A 5 -18.74 -11.94 10.27
N SER A 6 -19.61 -11.01 10.68
CA SER A 6 -21.02 -11.27 10.86
C SER A 6 -21.83 -10.11 10.31
N GLY A 7 -22.91 -10.43 9.61
CA GLY A 7 -23.90 -9.45 9.19
C GLY A 7 -24.88 -9.07 10.32
N GLY A 8 -24.71 -9.63 11.52
CA GLY A 8 -25.63 -9.51 12.64
C GLY A 8 -26.71 -10.61 12.64
N SER A 9 -27.21 -10.93 13.83
CA SER A 9 -28.37 -11.80 14.01
C SER A 9 -29.59 -10.95 14.36
N SER A 10 -30.50 -10.76 13.41
CA SER A 10 -31.81 -10.19 13.71
C SER A 10 -32.66 -11.22 14.45
N VAL A 11 -33.41 -10.78 15.47
CA VAL A 11 -34.43 -11.62 16.10
C VAL A 11 -35.55 -11.84 15.08
N ALA A 12 -35.54 -13.01 14.44
CA ALA A 12 -36.62 -13.46 13.57
C ALA A 12 -37.43 -14.50 14.32
N ARG A 13 -38.74 -14.28 14.43
CA ARG A 13 -39.67 -15.27 14.96
C ARG A 13 -40.38 -15.91 13.76
N PRO A 14 -40.15 -17.19 13.46
CA PRO A 14 -40.89 -17.85 12.40
C PRO A 14 -42.37 -17.88 12.78
N GLN A 15 -43.24 -17.60 11.80
CA GLN A 15 -44.67 -17.76 12.01
C GLN A 15 -44.98 -19.25 12.09
N LEU A 16 -45.62 -19.65 13.19
CA LEU A 16 -45.94 -21.04 13.47
C LEU A 16 -47.30 -21.43 12.88
N TYR A 17 -48.27 -20.52 12.98
CA TYR A 17 -49.63 -20.69 12.52
C TYR A 17 -50.32 -19.33 12.37
N GLN A 18 -51.53 -19.34 11.83
CA GLN A 18 -52.38 -18.16 11.68
C GLN A 18 -53.59 -18.29 12.61
N THR A 19 -54.05 -17.15 13.12
CA THR A 19 -55.37 -17.04 13.76
C THR A 19 -56.24 -16.15 12.89
N LEU A 20 -57.56 -16.32 13.00
CA LEU A 20 -58.49 -15.50 12.23
C LEU A 20 -58.25 -14.01 12.51
N ALA A 21 -58.17 -13.62 13.78
CA ALA A 21 -57.93 -12.23 14.17
C ALA A 21 -56.59 -11.66 13.66
N VAL A 22 -55.49 -12.41 13.72
CA VAL A 22 -54.19 -11.92 13.23
C VAL A 22 -54.19 -11.80 11.72
N SER A 23 -54.84 -12.75 11.02
CA SER A 23 -54.89 -12.77 9.56
C SER A 23 -55.69 -11.58 8.99
N THR A 24 -56.84 -11.24 9.57
CA THR A 24 -57.66 -10.09 9.14
C THR A 24 -56.96 -8.75 9.40
N ILE A 25 -56.35 -8.59 10.58
CA ILE A 25 -55.58 -7.38 10.92
C ILE A 25 -54.35 -7.25 10.01
N SER A 26 -53.62 -8.34 9.78
CA SER A 26 -52.44 -8.38 8.90
C SER A 26 -52.80 -7.98 7.46
N GLN A 27 -53.96 -8.40 6.93
CA GLN A 27 -54.40 -7.99 5.60
C GLN A 27 -54.62 -6.48 5.47
N ALA A 28 -55.24 -5.84 6.47
CA ALA A 28 -55.42 -4.39 6.48
C ALA A 28 -54.08 -3.65 6.65
N GLU A 29 -53.20 -4.15 7.53
CA GLU A 29 -51.86 -3.62 7.78
C GLU A 29 -50.98 -3.68 6.53
N GLN A 30 -50.96 -4.80 5.81
CA GLN A 30 -50.23 -4.96 4.55
C GLN A 30 -50.70 -3.97 3.46
N GLN A 31 -51.89 -3.37 3.62
CA GLN A 31 -52.46 -2.40 2.69
C GLN A 31 -52.34 -0.93 3.17
N ASP A 32 -51.75 -0.68 4.34
CA ASP A 32 -51.76 0.62 5.03
C ASP A 32 -53.19 1.22 5.19
N ARG A 33 -54.20 0.34 5.23
CA ARG A 33 -55.62 0.70 5.39
C ARG A 33 -56.01 0.63 6.85
N PHE A 34 -57.03 1.42 7.20
CA PHE A 34 -57.81 1.12 8.40
C PHE A 34 -58.78 -0.03 8.10
N LEU A 35 -59.09 -0.82 9.13
CA LEU A 35 -60.03 -1.93 9.02
C LEU A 35 -61.38 -1.45 8.46
N GLY A 36 -61.84 -2.12 7.42
CA GLY A 36 -63.15 -1.85 6.83
C GLY A 36 -64.29 -2.42 7.67
N ALA A 37 -65.53 -2.01 7.38
CA ALA A 37 -66.70 -2.53 8.09
C ALA A 37 -66.86 -4.06 7.96
N GLY A 38 -66.52 -4.64 6.81
CA GLY A 38 -66.55 -6.10 6.61
C GLY A 38 -65.56 -6.84 7.50
N GLU A 39 -64.30 -6.40 7.52
CA GLU A 39 -63.22 -6.97 8.35
C GLU A 39 -63.54 -6.81 9.85
N LEU A 40 -64.14 -5.67 10.26
CA LEU A 40 -64.60 -5.45 11.63
C LEU A 40 -65.76 -6.36 12.01
N ASN A 41 -66.71 -6.58 11.11
CA ASN A 41 -67.82 -7.51 11.33
C ASN A 41 -67.32 -8.96 11.47
N GLU A 42 -66.33 -9.36 10.69
CA GLU A 42 -65.69 -10.68 10.81
C GLU A 42 -65.03 -10.87 12.17
N LEU A 43 -64.28 -9.85 12.65
CA LEU A 43 -63.70 -9.85 13.99
C LEU A 43 -64.78 -9.88 15.08
N ALA A 44 -65.83 -9.09 14.94
CA ALA A 44 -66.95 -9.05 15.89
C ALA A 44 -67.63 -10.43 16.00
N ASN A 45 -67.88 -11.08 14.86
CA ASN A 45 -68.46 -12.43 14.81
C ASN A 45 -67.53 -13.46 15.48
N TYR A 46 -66.23 -13.38 15.22
CA TYR A 46 -65.25 -14.27 15.86
C TYR A 46 -65.25 -14.11 17.39
N PHE A 47 -65.16 -12.87 17.90
CA PHE A 47 -65.15 -12.62 19.34
C PHE A 47 -66.49 -12.94 20.01
N ALA A 48 -67.62 -12.74 19.34
CA ALA A 48 -68.93 -13.15 19.82
C ALA A 48 -69.02 -14.68 20.02
N SER A 49 -68.41 -15.46 19.12
CA SER A 49 -68.32 -16.93 19.23
C SER A 49 -67.28 -17.44 20.24
N GLY A 50 -66.53 -16.54 20.89
CA GLY A 50 -65.37 -16.90 21.72
C GLY A 50 -65.71 -17.78 22.94
N ALA A 51 -66.78 -17.45 23.67
CA ALA A 51 -67.20 -18.22 24.84
C ALA A 51 -67.54 -19.68 24.47
N LYS A 52 -68.24 -19.87 23.34
CA LYS A 52 -68.59 -21.17 22.80
C LYS A 52 -67.36 -22.01 22.45
N ARG A 53 -66.37 -21.40 21.79
CA ARG A 53 -65.10 -22.07 21.42
C ARG A 53 -64.30 -22.50 22.65
N LEU A 54 -64.32 -21.70 23.72
CA LEU A 54 -63.67 -22.04 24.99
C LEU A 54 -64.40 -23.18 25.70
N GLU A 55 -65.73 -23.18 25.73
CA GLU A 55 -66.54 -24.26 26.30
C GLU A 55 -66.28 -25.61 25.59
N ILE A 56 -66.21 -25.59 24.25
CA ILE A 56 -65.84 -26.75 23.44
C ILE A 56 -64.44 -27.24 23.81
N ALA A 57 -63.45 -26.35 23.84
CA ALA A 57 -62.08 -26.69 24.15
C ALA A 57 -61.94 -27.26 25.57
N GLN A 58 -62.65 -26.68 26.55
CA GLN A 58 -62.67 -27.16 27.94
C GLN A 58 -63.27 -28.57 28.01
N THR A 59 -64.44 -28.78 27.43
CA THR A 59 -65.12 -30.09 27.42
C THR A 59 -64.24 -31.18 26.78
N LEU A 60 -63.57 -30.87 25.67
CA LEU A 60 -62.65 -31.81 25.01
C LEU A 60 -61.37 -32.07 25.82
N THR A 61 -60.88 -31.07 26.56
CA THR A 61 -59.67 -31.19 27.38
C THR A 61 -59.96 -32.03 28.63
N ASP A 62 -61.06 -31.74 29.32
CA ASP A 62 -61.50 -32.46 30.53
C ASP A 62 -61.76 -33.94 30.25
N ASN A 63 -62.24 -34.27 29.04
CA ASN A 63 -62.54 -35.63 28.61
C ASN A 63 -61.45 -36.25 27.72
N SER A 64 -60.27 -35.63 27.62
CA SER A 64 -59.23 -36.03 26.65
C SER A 64 -58.73 -37.46 26.84
N GLU A 65 -58.54 -37.92 28.08
CA GLU A 65 -58.12 -39.30 28.37
C GLU A 65 -59.14 -40.33 27.84
N ILE A 66 -60.44 -40.06 28.04
CA ILE A 66 -61.51 -40.95 27.60
C ILE A 66 -61.58 -40.98 26.08
N ILE A 67 -61.50 -39.82 25.42
CA ILE A 67 -61.52 -39.69 23.96
C ILE A 67 -60.33 -40.45 23.33
N VAL A 68 -59.12 -40.24 23.85
CA VAL A 68 -57.90 -40.90 23.37
C VAL A 68 -57.93 -42.41 23.65
N SER A 69 -58.45 -42.83 24.81
CA SER A 69 -58.59 -44.25 25.16
C SER A 69 -59.51 -45.00 24.19
N ARG A 70 -60.62 -44.38 23.81
CA ARG A 70 -61.58 -44.95 22.87
C ARG A 70 -61.00 -45.09 21.47
N ALA A 71 -60.26 -44.09 21.00
CA ALA A 71 -59.54 -44.16 19.72
C ALA A 71 -58.41 -45.21 19.75
N ALA A 72 -57.65 -45.31 20.84
CA ALA A 72 -56.56 -46.29 20.98
C ALA A 72 -57.07 -47.73 21.00
N ASN A 73 -58.16 -48.00 21.74
CA ASN A 73 -58.77 -49.34 21.83
C ASN A 73 -59.33 -49.82 20.48
N ARG A 74 -59.62 -48.91 19.55
CA ARG A 74 -60.08 -49.26 18.20
C ARG A 74 -58.96 -49.83 17.32
N ILE A 75 -57.72 -49.44 17.56
CA ILE A 75 -56.58 -49.78 16.69
C ILE A 75 -55.53 -50.70 17.34
N PHE A 76 -55.50 -50.80 18.67
CA PHE A 76 -54.59 -51.67 19.40
C PHE A 76 -55.30 -52.89 20.01
N VAL A 77 -54.63 -54.05 19.98
CA VAL A 77 -55.12 -55.31 20.55
C VAL A 77 -54.04 -55.97 21.42
N GLY A 78 -54.46 -56.73 22.44
CA GLY A 78 -53.56 -57.54 23.27
C GLY A 78 -52.98 -56.87 24.52
N GLY A 79 -53.70 -55.93 25.14
CA GLY A 79 -53.31 -55.24 26.39
C GLY A 79 -54.06 -53.91 26.56
N SER A 80 -53.79 -53.17 27.66
CA SER A 80 -54.33 -51.82 27.88
C SER A 80 -53.40 -50.76 27.28
N PRO A 81 -53.79 -50.03 26.21
CA PRO A 81 -52.94 -49.01 25.60
C PRO A 81 -52.61 -47.87 26.56
N MET A 82 -53.57 -47.46 27.42
CA MET A 82 -53.42 -46.29 28.30
C MET A 82 -52.27 -46.38 29.31
N ALA A 83 -51.73 -47.58 29.58
CA ALA A 83 -50.54 -47.74 30.41
C ALA A 83 -49.29 -47.03 29.84
N PHE A 84 -49.28 -46.71 28.54
CA PHE A 84 -48.16 -46.07 27.85
C PHE A 84 -48.37 -44.57 27.57
N LEU A 85 -49.45 -43.96 28.07
CA LEU A 85 -49.70 -42.52 27.90
C LEU A 85 -48.76 -41.73 28.82
N GLU A 86 -47.78 -41.05 28.24
CA GLU A 86 -46.93 -40.11 28.97
C GLU A 86 -47.74 -38.86 29.32
N LYS A 87 -48.02 -38.64 30.61
CA LYS A 87 -48.62 -37.38 31.08
C LYS A 87 -47.65 -36.23 30.80
N PRO A 88 -48.13 -35.05 30.35
CA PRO A 88 -47.27 -33.88 30.24
C PRO A 88 -46.62 -33.62 31.61
N ARG A 89 -45.31 -33.39 31.65
CA ARG A 89 -44.69 -32.77 32.83
C ARG A 89 -45.35 -31.40 33.01
N GLU A 90 -46.20 -31.26 34.01
CA GLU A 90 -46.60 -29.95 34.49
C GLU A 90 -45.31 -29.18 34.79
N PRO A 91 -45.20 -27.90 34.36
CA PRO A 91 -44.08 -27.10 34.78
C PRO A 91 -44.17 -27.00 36.30
N GLU A 92 -43.21 -27.60 37.00
CA GLU A 92 -43.01 -27.36 38.42
C GLU A 92 -43.07 -25.85 38.64
N LEU A 93 -44.05 -25.40 39.43
CA LEU A 93 -44.11 -24.07 40.01
C LEU A 93 -42.89 -23.92 40.92
N ALA A 94 -41.73 -23.68 40.33
CA ALA A 94 -40.49 -23.38 41.01
C ALA A 94 -40.55 -21.94 41.54
N MET A 95 -41.33 -21.73 42.59
CA MET A 95 -41.07 -20.73 43.62
C MET A 95 -41.87 -21.00 44.91
N ALA A 96 -41.68 -22.19 45.48
CA ALA A 96 -41.76 -22.38 46.93
C ALA A 96 -41.11 -23.71 47.30
N VAL A 97 -40.33 -23.70 48.39
CA VAL A 97 -39.70 -24.87 49.03
C VAL A 97 -38.38 -25.36 48.40
N ALA A 98 -37.37 -24.49 48.42
CA ALA A 98 -35.98 -24.93 48.54
C ALA A 98 -35.69 -25.23 50.02
N ALA A 99 -36.04 -26.42 50.50
CA ALA A 99 -35.45 -27.02 51.69
C ALA A 99 -35.75 -28.52 51.74
N ALA A 100 -34.67 -29.31 51.86
CA ALA A 100 -34.61 -30.73 52.23
C ALA A 100 -34.63 -31.79 51.12
N ALA A 101 -33.42 -32.34 50.92
CA ALA A 101 -33.09 -33.78 51.00
C ALA A 101 -33.19 -34.70 49.76
N SER A 102 -32.01 -35.26 49.47
CA SER A 102 -31.70 -36.66 49.13
C SER A 102 -32.32 -37.34 47.90
N THR A 103 -31.44 -37.56 46.92
CA THR A 103 -31.25 -38.78 46.13
C THR A 103 -32.07 -40.01 46.57
N SER A 104 -32.95 -40.50 45.69
CA SER A 104 -33.26 -41.93 45.59
C SER A 104 -33.81 -42.29 44.20
N ASP A 105 -33.41 -43.48 43.75
CA ASP A 105 -33.49 -44.04 42.41
C ASP A 105 -34.92 -44.39 41.95
N VAL A 106 -35.30 -43.87 40.78
CA VAL A 106 -36.58 -44.14 40.09
C VAL A 106 -36.61 -45.51 39.40
N ARG A 107 -35.58 -46.35 39.58
CA ARG A 107 -35.47 -47.66 38.89
C ARG A 107 -36.07 -48.85 39.65
N ASP A 108 -36.37 -48.74 40.94
CA ASP A 108 -36.86 -49.89 41.73
C ASP A 108 -38.38 -49.94 41.95
N ALA A 109 -39.14 -48.94 41.52
CA ALA A 109 -40.61 -48.94 41.66
C ALA A 109 -41.36 -49.66 40.50
N MET A 110 -40.66 -50.13 39.47
CA MET A 110 -41.27 -50.82 38.31
C MET A 110 -41.43 -52.34 38.49
N LYS A 111 -41.08 -52.90 39.64
CA LYS A 111 -41.07 -54.37 39.87
C LYS A 111 -42.26 -54.96 40.63
N LEU A 112 -43.25 -54.17 41.04
CA LEU A 112 -44.46 -54.70 41.68
C LEU A 112 -45.72 -54.20 40.98
N GLY A 113 -46.23 -55.04 40.08
CA GLY A 113 -47.54 -54.86 39.49
C GLY A 113 -48.62 -55.15 40.51
N THR A 114 -49.36 -54.12 40.91
CA THR A 114 -50.77 -54.12 41.36
C THR A 114 -51.06 -52.74 41.94
N VAL A 115 -51.62 -51.81 41.15
CA VAL A 115 -52.42 -50.71 41.71
C VAL A 115 -53.54 -50.37 40.73
N THR A 116 -54.69 -51.00 40.95
CA THR A 116 -56.02 -50.46 40.61
C THR A 116 -56.31 -49.28 41.52
N TYR A 117 -56.61 -48.10 40.98
CA TYR A 117 -57.45 -47.12 41.67
C TYR A 117 -58.34 -46.35 40.69
N VAL A 118 -59.63 -46.43 40.99
CA VAL A 118 -60.73 -45.59 40.52
C VAL A 118 -61.02 -44.59 41.65
N GLU A 119 -61.26 -43.31 41.31
CA GLU A 119 -62.40 -42.48 41.76
C GLU A 119 -62.23 -41.06 41.18
N THR A 120 -63.23 -40.44 40.55
CA THR A 120 -64.42 -39.94 41.25
C THR A 120 -65.61 -39.65 40.31
N ARG A 121 -66.82 -39.95 40.82
CA ARG A 121 -68.18 -39.38 40.57
C ARG A 121 -68.74 -39.31 39.13
N GLY A 122 -69.42 -40.39 38.74
CA GLY A 122 -70.42 -40.46 37.65
C GLY A 122 -70.79 -41.92 37.35
N GLY A 123 -72.07 -42.26 37.26
CA GLY A 123 -72.59 -43.63 37.44
C GLY A 123 -72.11 -44.70 36.45
N PHE A 124 -71.79 -45.88 37.00
CA PHE A 124 -71.33 -47.11 36.32
C PHE A 124 -72.23 -47.57 35.15
N LEU A 125 -73.54 -47.32 35.20
CA LEU A 125 -74.50 -47.75 34.18
C LEU A 125 -74.48 -46.88 32.90
N GLU A 126 -74.04 -45.63 32.98
CA GLU A 126 -73.92 -44.75 31.80
C GLU A 126 -72.60 -45.02 31.04
N ASN A 127 -71.54 -45.35 31.79
CA ASN A 127 -70.25 -45.81 31.25
C ASN A 127 -70.34 -47.18 30.56
N LEU A 128 -71.22 -48.08 31.01
CA LEU A 128 -71.42 -49.36 30.31
C LEU A 128 -72.19 -49.18 28.98
N ARG A 129 -73.11 -48.21 28.90
CA ARG A 129 -73.87 -47.91 27.67
C ARG A 129 -73.03 -47.24 26.59
N SER A 130 -71.99 -46.47 26.93
CA SER A 130 -71.08 -45.87 25.95
C SER A 130 -70.09 -46.87 25.34
N ILE A 131 -69.78 -47.96 26.06
CA ILE A 131 -68.89 -49.04 25.61
C ILE A 131 -69.61 -50.03 24.66
N PHE A 132 -70.88 -50.33 24.91
CA PHE A 132 -71.65 -51.31 24.11
C PHE A 132 -72.36 -50.74 22.87
N ASN A 133 -72.39 -49.42 22.70
CA ASN A 133 -73.01 -48.78 21.52
C ASN A 133 -71.94 -48.38 20.48
N SER A 134 -71.07 -49.32 20.11
CA SER A 134 -70.05 -49.13 19.07
C SER A 134 -70.63 -49.43 17.69
N SER A 135 -71.56 -48.60 17.22
CA SER A 135 -71.83 -48.54 15.77
C SER A 135 -70.51 -48.20 15.06
N PRO A 136 -70.11 -48.90 13.97
CA PRO A 136 -68.86 -48.64 13.28
C PRO A 136 -68.80 -47.16 12.88
N SER A 137 -67.88 -46.41 13.48
CA SER A 137 -67.78 -44.98 13.20
C SER A 137 -66.90 -44.76 11.98
N GLY A 138 -67.55 -44.69 10.83
CA GLY A 138 -66.91 -44.41 9.54
C GLY A 138 -66.43 -45.64 8.77
N PRO A 139 -66.15 -45.48 7.46
CA PRO A 139 -65.69 -46.55 6.60
C PRO A 139 -64.25 -46.95 6.96
N ILE A 140 -64.05 -48.26 7.19
CA ILE A 140 -62.72 -48.84 7.42
C ILE A 140 -61.94 -48.80 6.10
N PRO A 141 -60.75 -48.19 6.05
CA PRO A 141 -59.95 -48.16 4.84
C PRO A 141 -59.46 -49.56 4.42
N PRO A 142 -59.31 -49.81 3.10
CA PRO A 142 -58.77 -51.07 2.60
C PRO A 142 -57.32 -51.24 3.09
N GLY A 143 -57.02 -52.37 3.76
CA GLY A 143 -55.68 -52.67 4.29
C GLY A 143 -55.47 -52.41 5.78
N PHE A 144 -56.51 -51.97 6.51
CA PHE A 144 -56.43 -51.84 7.97
C PHE A 144 -56.14 -53.19 8.67
N ARG A 145 -55.17 -53.18 9.58
CA ARG A 145 -54.86 -54.29 10.50
C ARG A 145 -54.68 -53.75 11.92
N PRO A 146 -55.33 -54.33 12.94
CA PRO A 146 -55.12 -53.90 14.33
C PRO A 146 -53.67 -54.20 14.77
N ILE A 147 -53.09 -53.29 15.54
CA ILE A 147 -51.70 -53.33 15.98
C ILE A 147 -51.62 -54.11 17.30
N ASN A 148 -50.80 -55.15 17.35
CA ASN A 148 -50.60 -55.93 18.57
C ASN A 148 -49.57 -55.24 19.49
N ILE A 149 -49.98 -54.92 20.72
CA ILE A 149 -49.16 -54.16 21.69
C ILE A 149 -47.83 -54.87 21.99
N ALA A 150 -47.83 -56.20 22.16
CA ALA A 150 -46.64 -56.96 22.49
C ALA A 150 -45.59 -56.95 21.36
N ARG A 151 -46.04 -56.89 20.09
CA ARG A 151 -45.13 -56.81 18.92
C ARG A 151 -44.70 -55.38 18.61
N TYR A 152 -45.49 -54.38 19.00
CA TYR A 152 -45.22 -52.98 18.68
C TYR A 152 -44.14 -52.36 19.58
N GLY A 153 -44.07 -52.81 20.83
CA GLY A 153 -43.08 -52.37 21.81
C GLY A 153 -43.44 -51.06 22.51
N PRO A 154 -42.92 -50.83 23.73
CA PRO A 154 -43.35 -49.74 24.61
C PRO A 154 -43.04 -48.34 24.05
N ALA A 155 -41.88 -48.15 23.40
CA ALA A 155 -41.47 -46.86 22.88
C ALA A 155 -42.32 -46.39 21.68
N ASN A 156 -42.70 -47.31 20.79
CA ASN A 156 -43.60 -46.97 19.67
C ASN A 156 -45.03 -46.76 20.17
N MET A 157 -45.45 -47.54 21.18
CA MET A 157 -46.74 -47.38 21.82
C MET A 157 -46.89 -45.99 22.46
N ALA A 158 -45.89 -45.54 23.21
CA ALA A 158 -45.85 -44.19 23.79
C ALA A 158 -45.95 -43.09 22.71
N LYS A 159 -45.24 -43.23 21.59
CA LYS A 159 -45.34 -42.29 20.46
C LYS A 159 -46.75 -42.23 19.88
N SER A 160 -47.38 -43.37 19.61
CA SER A 160 -48.73 -43.40 19.03
C SER A 160 -49.78 -42.76 19.94
N LEU A 161 -49.70 -42.97 21.26
CA LEU A 161 -50.63 -42.33 22.20
C LEU A 161 -50.36 -40.84 22.36
N ARG A 162 -49.09 -40.45 22.38
CA ARG A 162 -48.68 -39.05 22.35
C ARG A 162 -49.23 -38.36 21.10
N ASP A 163 -49.14 -39.00 19.93
CA ASP A 163 -49.60 -38.43 18.66
C ASP A 163 -51.14 -38.30 18.64
N LEU A 164 -51.89 -39.28 19.16
CA LEU A 164 -53.35 -39.17 19.35
C LEU A 164 -53.73 -38.02 20.29
N SER A 165 -52.99 -37.85 21.39
CA SER A 165 -53.15 -36.71 22.29
C SER A 165 -52.82 -35.38 21.58
N TRP A 166 -51.76 -35.33 20.77
CA TRP A 166 -51.39 -34.14 20.00
C TRP A 166 -52.44 -33.76 18.96
N PHE A 167 -53.05 -34.72 18.27
CA PHE A 167 -54.13 -34.47 17.32
C PHE A 167 -55.33 -33.80 18.01
N LEU A 168 -55.77 -34.35 19.16
CA LEU A 168 -56.85 -33.74 19.93
C LEU A 168 -56.49 -32.33 20.43
N ARG A 169 -55.25 -32.15 20.89
CA ARG A 169 -54.75 -30.86 21.38
C ARG A 169 -54.62 -29.80 20.29
N TYR A 170 -54.15 -30.16 19.11
CA TYR A 170 -54.11 -29.24 17.96
C TYR A 170 -55.51 -28.93 17.43
N ALA A 171 -56.45 -29.88 17.51
CA ALA A 171 -57.84 -29.61 17.21
C ALA A 171 -58.45 -28.58 18.18
N THR A 172 -58.23 -28.72 19.50
CA THR A 172 -58.70 -27.72 20.47
C THR A 172 -58.04 -26.35 20.27
N TYR A 173 -56.73 -26.31 19.98
CA TYR A 173 -56.04 -25.06 19.67
C TYR A 173 -56.56 -24.39 18.40
N ALA A 174 -56.87 -25.15 17.34
CA ALA A 174 -57.42 -24.62 16.11
C ALA A 174 -58.85 -24.06 16.30
N ILE A 175 -59.68 -24.74 17.10
CA ILE A 175 -61.03 -24.27 17.45
C ILE A 175 -60.94 -22.92 18.19
N VAL A 176 -60.03 -22.80 19.17
CA VAL A 176 -59.83 -21.55 19.91
C VAL A 176 -59.22 -20.46 19.01
N ALA A 177 -58.31 -20.80 18.10
CA ALA A 177 -57.64 -19.86 17.20
C ALA A 177 -58.54 -19.32 16.07
N GLY A 178 -59.67 -19.97 15.78
CA GLY A 178 -60.59 -19.57 14.71
C GLY A 178 -60.19 -19.99 13.31
N ASP A 179 -59.05 -20.66 13.13
CA ASP A 179 -58.48 -21.03 11.83
C ASP A 179 -57.84 -22.44 11.90
N PRO A 180 -58.11 -23.35 10.96
CA PRO A 180 -57.52 -24.69 10.94
C PRO A 180 -56.04 -24.73 10.53
N ASN A 181 -55.36 -23.61 10.28
CA ASN A 181 -53.98 -23.57 9.81
C ASN A 181 -53.00 -24.37 10.69
N ILE A 182 -53.19 -24.39 12.02
CA ILE A 182 -52.37 -25.22 12.94
C ILE A 182 -52.44 -26.70 12.56
N ILE A 183 -53.64 -27.18 12.22
CA ILE A 183 -53.86 -28.56 11.79
C ILE A 183 -53.21 -28.73 10.43
N ALA A 184 -53.58 -27.92 9.45
CA ALA A 184 -53.16 -28.06 8.06
C ALA A 184 -51.62 -28.11 7.89
N VAL A 185 -50.87 -27.26 8.59
CA VAL A 185 -49.40 -27.21 8.47
C VAL A 185 -48.72 -28.40 9.14
N ASN A 186 -49.25 -28.87 10.26
CA ASN A 186 -48.58 -29.90 11.08
C ASN A 186 -49.00 -31.33 10.71
N THR A 187 -50.15 -31.51 10.07
CA THR A 187 -50.68 -32.84 9.71
C THR A 187 -50.39 -33.18 8.25
N ARG A 188 -50.26 -32.18 7.39
CA ARG A 188 -49.96 -32.38 5.97
C ARG A 188 -48.59 -33.03 5.78
N GLY A 189 -48.55 -34.14 5.05
CA GLY A 189 -47.34 -34.92 4.80
C GLY A 189 -46.84 -35.75 6.00
N LEU A 190 -47.51 -35.66 7.16
CA LEU A 190 -47.18 -36.49 8.32
C LEU A 190 -47.39 -37.98 8.02
N ARG A 191 -48.38 -38.32 7.19
CA ARG A 191 -48.70 -39.69 6.77
C ARG A 191 -47.48 -40.44 6.25
N GLU A 192 -46.79 -39.88 5.27
CA GLU A 192 -45.60 -40.50 4.65
C GLU A 192 -44.43 -40.61 5.64
N ILE A 193 -44.30 -39.64 6.56
CA ILE A 193 -43.28 -39.66 7.62
C ILE A 193 -43.53 -40.82 8.59
N ILE A 194 -44.79 -41.03 8.98
CA ILE A 194 -45.15 -42.07 9.96
C ILE A 194 -45.32 -43.46 9.35
N GLU A 195 -45.58 -43.58 8.04
CA GLU A 195 -45.76 -44.86 7.34
C GLU A 195 -44.54 -45.80 7.48
N ASN A 196 -43.35 -45.25 7.73
CA ASN A 196 -42.14 -46.02 8.03
C ASN A 196 -42.17 -46.74 9.39
N ALA A 197 -43.01 -46.29 10.33
CA ALA A 197 -43.03 -46.77 11.71
C ALA A 197 -44.42 -47.25 12.18
N CYS A 198 -45.49 -46.82 11.53
CA CYS A 198 -46.87 -47.16 11.87
C CYS A 198 -47.73 -47.25 10.59
N SER A 199 -48.82 -48.01 10.63
CA SER A 199 -49.77 -48.05 9.50
C SER A 199 -50.55 -46.74 9.40
N GLY A 200 -50.43 -46.03 8.28
CA GLY A 200 -51.22 -44.82 8.00
C GLY A 200 -52.74 -45.08 8.05
N GLU A 201 -53.18 -46.27 7.66
CA GLU A 201 -54.59 -46.67 7.71
C GLU A 201 -55.09 -46.84 9.15
N ALA A 202 -54.24 -47.33 10.06
CA ALA A 202 -54.56 -47.39 11.49
C ALA A 202 -54.75 -45.98 12.06
N THR A 203 -53.91 -45.02 11.67
CA THR A 203 -54.05 -43.62 12.09
C THR A 203 -55.36 -43.00 11.60
N ILE A 204 -55.79 -43.27 10.36
CA ILE A 204 -57.08 -42.78 9.83
C ILE A 204 -58.26 -43.31 10.65
N VAL A 205 -58.27 -44.60 10.95
CA VAL A 205 -59.32 -45.20 11.79
C VAL A 205 -59.32 -44.60 13.19
N ALA A 206 -58.15 -44.37 13.78
CA ALA A 206 -58.05 -43.72 15.08
C ALA A 206 -58.57 -42.28 15.06
N LEU A 207 -58.27 -41.50 14.02
CA LEU A 207 -58.78 -40.13 13.85
C LEU A 207 -60.30 -40.09 13.63
N GLN A 208 -60.86 -41.04 12.88
CA GLN A 208 -62.32 -41.18 12.71
C GLN A 208 -63.00 -41.48 14.05
N GLU A 209 -62.43 -42.38 14.86
CA GLU A 209 -62.96 -42.68 16.18
C GLU A 209 -62.78 -41.50 17.15
N LEU A 210 -61.67 -40.76 17.06
CA LEU A 210 -61.42 -39.55 17.85
C LEU A 210 -62.46 -38.47 17.54
N LYS A 211 -62.81 -38.28 16.26
CA LYS A 211 -63.92 -37.42 15.83
C LYS A 211 -65.25 -37.88 16.44
N ALA A 212 -65.56 -39.17 16.33
CA ALA A 212 -66.82 -39.73 16.81
C ALA A 212 -66.98 -39.62 18.33
N ALA A 213 -65.90 -39.88 19.07
CA ALA A 213 -65.82 -39.72 20.51
C ALA A 213 -66.00 -38.25 20.91
N ALA A 214 -65.30 -37.32 20.24
CA ALA A 214 -65.46 -35.89 20.47
C ALA A 214 -66.90 -35.41 20.24
N LEU A 215 -67.54 -35.80 19.14
CA LEU A 215 -68.92 -35.42 18.82
C LEU A 215 -69.96 -35.98 19.80
N SER A 216 -69.66 -37.09 20.48
CA SER A 216 -70.60 -37.69 21.44
C SER A 216 -70.90 -36.80 22.64
N TYR A 217 -69.99 -35.90 23.00
CA TYR A 217 -70.16 -34.93 24.08
C TYR A 217 -71.03 -33.72 23.71
N PHE A 218 -71.22 -33.45 22.41
CA PHE A 218 -71.97 -32.28 21.91
C PHE A 218 -73.31 -32.62 21.26
N ARG A 219 -73.86 -33.83 21.50
CA ARG A 219 -75.14 -34.26 20.88
C ARG A 219 -76.34 -33.33 21.16
N LYS A 220 -76.32 -32.60 22.26
CA LYS A 220 -77.38 -31.66 22.67
C LYS A 220 -77.18 -30.25 22.09
N ASP A 221 -76.02 -29.98 21.51
CA ASP A 221 -75.56 -28.65 21.14
C ASP A 221 -75.06 -28.67 19.69
N THR A 222 -75.97 -28.39 18.76
CA THR A 222 -75.72 -28.54 17.33
C THR A 222 -74.62 -27.61 16.82
N GLU A 223 -74.56 -26.38 17.33
CA GLU A 223 -73.54 -25.40 16.95
C GLU A 223 -72.13 -25.86 17.36
N ALA A 224 -71.98 -26.38 18.59
CA ALA A 224 -70.70 -26.94 19.04
C ALA A 224 -70.31 -28.19 18.26
N ALA A 225 -71.28 -29.08 17.98
CA ALA A 225 -71.05 -30.29 17.19
C ALA A 225 -70.58 -29.96 15.76
N ASP A 226 -71.17 -28.94 15.13
CA ASP A 226 -70.80 -28.48 13.79
C ASP A 226 -69.37 -27.93 13.76
N ILE A 227 -69.01 -27.06 14.72
CA ILE A 227 -67.65 -26.53 14.85
C ILE A 227 -66.65 -27.68 15.01
N VAL A 228 -66.87 -28.59 15.97
CA VAL A 228 -65.97 -29.73 16.20
C VAL A 228 -65.86 -30.61 14.96
N SER A 229 -66.97 -30.88 14.26
CA SER A 229 -66.95 -31.68 13.04
C SER A 229 -66.08 -31.03 11.97
N GLN A 230 -66.25 -29.73 11.71
CA GLN A 230 -65.48 -28.99 10.70
C GLN A 230 -63.96 -29.11 10.92
N TYR A 231 -63.47 -28.86 12.13
CA TYR A 231 -62.03 -28.95 12.42
C TYR A 231 -61.51 -30.39 12.38
N MET A 232 -62.28 -31.37 12.85
CA MET A 232 -61.89 -32.79 12.79
C MET A 232 -61.90 -33.33 11.36
N ASP A 233 -62.81 -32.85 10.51
CA ASP A 233 -62.84 -33.18 9.08
C ASP A 233 -61.62 -32.63 8.35
N VAL A 234 -61.19 -31.39 8.65
CA VAL A 234 -59.94 -30.84 8.11
C VAL A 234 -58.74 -31.68 8.56
N LEU A 235 -58.68 -32.09 9.84
CA LEU A 235 -57.62 -32.96 10.36
C LEU A 235 -57.50 -34.27 9.58
N ILE A 236 -58.62 -34.97 9.37
CA ILE A 236 -58.64 -36.23 8.62
C ILE A 236 -58.28 -36.01 7.14
N THR A 237 -58.78 -34.92 6.55
CA THR A 237 -58.55 -34.61 5.13
C THR A 237 -57.08 -34.27 4.86
N GLU A 238 -56.47 -33.42 5.69
CA GLU A 238 -55.07 -33.03 5.52
C GLU A 238 -54.09 -34.17 5.82
N PHE A 239 -54.44 -35.07 6.75
CA PHE A 239 -53.65 -36.29 7.00
C PHE A 239 -53.70 -37.26 5.82
N LYS A 240 -54.85 -37.40 5.14
CA LYS A 240 -54.99 -38.27 3.96
C LYS A 240 -54.26 -37.73 2.74
N ALA A 241 -54.07 -36.42 2.67
CA ALA A 241 -53.54 -35.76 1.51
C ALA A 241 -52.02 -35.96 1.37
N PRO A 242 -51.49 -36.04 0.13
CA PRO A 242 -50.08 -36.33 -0.11
C PRO A 242 -49.17 -35.18 0.35
N THR A 243 -47.91 -35.48 0.66
CA THR A 243 -46.91 -34.48 0.99
C THR A 243 -46.72 -33.52 -0.18
N PRO A 244 -46.82 -32.19 0.04
CA PRO A 244 -46.61 -31.22 -1.02
C PRO A 244 -45.14 -31.15 -1.40
N SER A 245 -44.85 -31.00 -2.70
CA SER A 245 -43.50 -30.84 -3.22
C SER A 245 -42.79 -29.61 -2.62
N ASN A 246 -41.49 -29.72 -2.38
CA ASN A 246 -40.67 -28.60 -1.92
C ASN A 246 -40.63 -27.46 -2.95
N LYS A 247 -40.65 -26.22 -2.48
CA LYS A 247 -40.41 -25.04 -3.33
C LYS A 247 -38.92 -24.93 -3.60
N LEU A 248 -38.54 -25.16 -4.85
CA LEU A 248 -37.16 -25.00 -5.30
C LEU A 248 -36.90 -23.54 -5.69
N ARG A 249 -35.76 -23.01 -5.22
CA ARG A 249 -35.22 -21.71 -5.59
C ARG A 249 -33.98 -21.95 -6.44
N GLN A 250 -34.19 -22.08 -7.74
CA GLN A 250 -33.11 -22.22 -8.72
C GLN A 250 -32.48 -20.86 -9.03
N ARG A 251 -31.22 -20.88 -9.48
CA ARG A 251 -30.44 -19.68 -9.79
C ARG A 251 -29.77 -19.77 -11.15
N PRO A 252 -29.82 -18.70 -11.96
CA PRO A 252 -29.27 -18.72 -13.31
C PRO A 252 -27.74 -18.61 -13.32
N SER A 253 -27.12 -18.14 -12.23
CA SER A 253 -25.68 -17.87 -12.17
C SER A 253 -24.97 -18.72 -11.11
N GLY A 254 -23.73 -19.12 -11.39
CA GLY A 254 -22.95 -20.04 -10.54
C GLY A 254 -22.43 -19.43 -9.22
N ASP A 255 -22.47 -18.11 -9.07
CA ASP A 255 -22.10 -17.40 -7.82
C ASP A 255 -23.23 -17.38 -6.78
N GLN A 256 -24.45 -17.69 -7.22
CA GLN A 256 -25.66 -17.75 -6.40
C GLN A 256 -25.98 -19.20 -6.06
N GLN A 257 -26.30 -19.48 -4.79
CA GLN A 257 -26.65 -20.83 -4.36
C GLN A 257 -28.14 -21.11 -4.60
N GLY A 258 -28.44 -22.31 -5.12
CA GLY A 258 -29.80 -22.85 -5.14
C GLY A 258 -30.22 -23.33 -3.75
N LEU A 259 -31.49 -23.15 -3.41
CA LEU A 259 -32.06 -23.53 -2.10
C LEU A 259 -33.43 -24.19 -2.28
N GLU A 260 -33.91 -24.88 -1.25
CA GLU A 260 -35.27 -25.41 -1.20
C GLU A 260 -35.98 -25.06 0.11
N LEU A 261 -37.31 -25.02 0.05
CA LEU A 261 -38.17 -24.78 1.22
C LEU A 261 -39.33 -25.78 1.22
N PRO A 262 -39.59 -26.49 2.33
CA PRO A 262 -40.81 -27.29 2.47
C PRO A 262 -42.05 -26.40 2.31
N GLN A 263 -42.98 -26.81 1.44
CA GLN A 263 -44.18 -26.02 1.14
C GLN A 263 -45.03 -25.76 2.38
N ILE A 264 -45.04 -26.68 3.35
CA ILE A 264 -45.73 -26.48 4.64
C ILE A 264 -45.20 -25.26 5.41
N TYR A 265 -43.89 -24.97 5.34
CA TYR A 265 -43.29 -23.78 5.97
C TYR A 265 -43.75 -22.48 5.29
N PHE A 266 -43.94 -22.52 3.96
CA PHE A 266 -44.53 -21.40 3.22
C PHE A 266 -46.01 -21.19 3.56
N ASN A 267 -46.77 -22.28 3.72
CA ASN A 267 -48.20 -22.19 4.07
C ASN A 267 -48.42 -21.67 5.50
N ALA A 268 -47.50 -21.97 6.42
CA ALA A 268 -47.51 -21.46 7.79
C ALA A 268 -47.19 -19.96 7.86
N ALA A 269 -46.36 -19.47 6.94
CA ALA A 269 -45.94 -18.09 6.88
C ALA A 269 -47.12 -17.13 6.62
N GLU A 270 -46.94 -15.87 6.98
CA GLU A 270 -47.93 -14.82 6.74
C GLU A 270 -48.31 -14.75 5.25
N ARG A 271 -49.62 -14.78 4.96
CA ARG A 271 -50.14 -14.63 3.60
C ARG A 271 -49.91 -13.19 3.12
N ARG A 272 -48.82 -12.97 2.40
CA ARG A 272 -48.57 -11.70 1.72
C ARG A 272 -49.35 -11.62 0.43
N GLN A 273 -50.18 -10.59 0.30
CA GLN A 273 -50.95 -10.37 -0.91
C GLN A 273 -50.04 -9.90 -2.05
N LYS A 274 -50.33 -10.41 -3.26
CA LYS A 274 -49.63 -10.03 -4.49
C LYS A 274 -50.58 -9.21 -5.35
N PHE A 275 -50.16 -8.00 -5.69
CA PHE A 275 -50.94 -7.09 -6.51
C PHE A 275 -50.59 -7.29 -7.97
N VAL A 276 -51.60 -7.58 -8.80
CA VAL A 276 -51.44 -7.83 -10.23
C VAL A 276 -52.28 -6.81 -10.99
N MET A 277 -51.71 -6.22 -12.03
CA MET A 277 -52.39 -5.25 -12.87
C MET A 277 -52.96 -5.92 -14.11
N LYS A 278 -54.30 -5.99 -14.19
CA LYS A 278 -55.02 -6.52 -15.35
C LYS A 278 -55.96 -5.45 -15.93
N PRO A 279 -56.21 -5.46 -17.26
CA PRO A 279 -57.02 -4.43 -17.91
C PRO A 279 -58.48 -4.39 -17.42
N GLY A 280 -59.05 -5.55 -17.05
CA GLY A 280 -60.45 -5.69 -16.59
C GLY A 280 -60.72 -5.40 -15.11
N LEU A 281 -59.71 -4.93 -14.35
CA LEU A 281 -59.90 -4.60 -12.92
C LEU A 281 -60.76 -3.35 -12.73
N SER A 282 -61.48 -3.30 -11.61
CA SER A 282 -62.21 -2.11 -11.19
C SER A 282 -61.27 -0.92 -10.94
N ALA A 283 -61.80 0.31 -11.00
CA ALA A 283 -61.00 1.51 -10.74
C ALA A 283 -60.39 1.52 -9.32
N ALA A 284 -61.11 0.95 -8.35
CA ALA A 284 -60.64 0.80 -6.97
C ALA A 284 -59.44 -0.16 -6.90
N GLU A 285 -59.56 -1.35 -7.49
CA GLU A 285 -58.46 -2.35 -7.52
C GLU A 285 -57.23 -1.81 -8.24
N LYS A 286 -57.42 -1.17 -9.41
CA LYS A 286 -56.31 -0.52 -10.13
C LYS A 286 -55.59 0.53 -9.27
N THR A 287 -56.34 1.26 -8.46
CA THR A 287 -55.76 2.26 -7.55
C THR A 287 -54.97 1.61 -6.42
N GLU A 288 -55.46 0.52 -5.84
CA GLU A 288 -54.74 -0.23 -4.80
C GLU A 288 -53.46 -0.89 -5.34
N VAL A 289 -53.47 -1.40 -6.57
CA VAL A 289 -52.27 -1.92 -7.25
C VAL A 289 -51.21 -0.82 -7.44
N VAL A 290 -51.62 0.38 -7.89
CA VAL A 290 -50.71 1.53 -8.03
C VAL A 290 -50.15 1.97 -6.66
N LYS A 291 -50.97 2.03 -5.61
CA LYS A 291 -50.50 2.31 -4.25
C LYS A 291 -49.52 1.26 -3.75
N ALA A 292 -49.76 -0.02 -4.04
CA ALA A 292 -48.82 -1.10 -3.71
C ALA A 292 -47.45 -0.88 -4.40
N ALA A 293 -47.45 -0.47 -5.67
CA ALA A 293 -46.22 -0.15 -6.39
C ALA A 293 -45.48 1.04 -5.75
N TYR A 294 -46.19 2.09 -5.32
CA TYR A 294 -45.56 3.19 -4.59
C TYR A 294 -44.94 2.76 -3.26
N ARG A 295 -45.65 1.94 -2.48
CA ARG A 295 -45.16 1.40 -1.21
C ARG A 295 -43.92 0.52 -1.38
N GLN A 296 -43.87 -0.27 -2.45
CA GLN A 296 -42.70 -1.07 -2.78
C GLN A 296 -41.50 -0.19 -3.21
N ILE A 297 -41.68 0.71 -4.17
CA ILE A 297 -40.59 1.46 -4.80
C ILE A 297 -40.08 2.63 -3.95
N PHE A 298 -40.97 3.32 -3.24
CA PHE A 298 -40.63 4.46 -2.37
C PHE A 298 -40.59 4.10 -0.87
N GLU A 299 -40.75 2.82 -0.55
CA GLU A 299 -40.88 2.28 0.81
C GLU A 299 -42.11 2.76 1.61
N ARG A 300 -42.93 3.62 1.01
CA ARG A 300 -44.10 4.27 1.63
C ARG A 300 -45.05 4.81 0.57
N ASP A 301 -46.30 5.03 0.95
CA ASP A 301 -47.27 5.71 0.09
C ASP A 301 -46.99 7.23 0.04
N ILE A 302 -46.43 7.68 -1.08
CA ILE A 302 -46.11 9.09 -1.32
C ILE A 302 -47.33 9.94 -1.67
N THR A 303 -48.41 9.31 -2.14
CA THR A 303 -49.64 10.01 -2.54
C THR A 303 -50.38 10.52 -1.30
N ARG A 304 -50.55 9.65 -0.30
CA ARG A 304 -51.23 9.98 0.95
C ARG A 304 -50.45 10.92 1.85
N ALA A 305 -49.12 10.77 1.91
CA ALA A 305 -48.28 11.54 2.83
C ALA A 305 -47.93 12.95 2.34
N TYR A 306 -47.72 13.12 1.03
CA TYR A 306 -47.18 14.36 0.46
C TYR A 306 -47.96 14.87 -0.75
N SER A 307 -49.06 14.23 -1.12
CA SER A 307 -49.83 14.53 -2.34
C SER A 307 -48.98 14.47 -3.62
N LEU A 308 -47.93 13.62 -3.63
CA LEU A 308 -47.08 13.41 -4.78
C LEU A 308 -47.59 12.23 -5.61
N SER A 309 -47.74 12.42 -6.92
CA SER A 309 -48.10 11.37 -7.87
C SER A 309 -47.43 11.61 -9.22
N ILE A 310 -47.31 10.56 -10.03
CA ILE A 310 -46.84 10.68 -11.42
C ILE A 310 -48.03 10.32 -12.34
N SER A 311 -48.96 11.28 -12.43
CA SER A 311 -50.29 11.08 -13.03
C SER A 311 -50.26 10.43 -14.43
N TYR A 312 -49.37 10.86 -15.33
CA TYR A 312 -49.31 10.29 -16.68
C TYR A 312 -48.94 8.80 -16.69
N LEU A 313 -48.04 8.36 -15.80
CA LEU A 313 -47.68 6.94 -15.68
C LEU A 313 -48.82 6.13 -15.10
N GLU A 314 -49.55 6.69 -14.13
CA GLU A 314 -50.72 6.03 -13.56
C GLU A 314 -51.81 5.82 -14.60
N SER A 315 -52.08 6.81 -15.44
CA SER A 315 -53.07 6.68 -16.52
C SER A 315 -52.64 5.62 -17.53
N GLN A 316 -51.38 5.62 -17.97
CA GLN A 316 -50.87 4.63 -18.91
C GLN A 316 -50.96 3.20 -18.37
N VAL A 317 -50.60 2.98 -17.09
CA VAL A 317 -50.68 1.63 -16.51
C VAL A 317 -52.13 1.21 -16.23
N LYS A 318 -53.02 2.15 -15.86
CA LYS A 318 -54.47 1.90 -15.67
C LYS A 318 -55.18 1.53 -16.97
N ASN A 319 -54.75 2.11 -18.09
CA ASN A 319 -55.27 1.82 -19.43
C ASN A 319 -54.67 0.55 -20.03
N GLY A 320 -53.51 0.10 -19.53
CA GLY A 320 -52.76 -1.02 -20.09
C GLY A 320 -51.83 -0.63 -21.26
N ASP A 321 -51.59 0.67 -21.47
CA ASP A 321 -50.64 1.18 -22.47
C ASP A 321 -49.19 0.78 -22.13
N ILE A 322 -48.91 0.63 -20.83
CA ILE A 322 -47.64 0.09 -20.31
C ILE A 322 -47.93 -1.01 -19.31
N SER A 323 -47.06 -2.02 -19.27
CA SER A 323 -47.12 -3.09 -18.28
C SER A 323 -46.69 -2.62 -16.89
N MET A 324 -46.95 -3.43 -15.86
CA MET A 324 -46.50 -3.12 -14.50
C MET A 324 -44.96 -3.10 -14.41
N LYS A 325 -44.28 -3.96 -15.17
CA LYS A 325 -42.82 -3.93 -15.33
C LYS A 325 -42.32 -2.59 -15.85
N GLU A 326 -42.94 -2.06 -16.90
CA GLU A 326 -42.54 -0.77 -17.47
C GLU A 326 -42.92 0.42 -16.57
N PHE A 327 -44.05 0.31 -15.86
CA PHE A 327 -44.41 1.28 -14.83
C PHE A 327 -43.33 1.36 -13.73
N VAL A 328 -42.88 0.21 -13.20
CA VAL A 328 -41.79 0.13 -12.22
C VAL A 328 -40.48 0.70 -12.78
N ARG A 329 -40.11 0.38 -14.02
CA ARG A 329 -38.91 0.92 -14.69
C ARG A 329 -38.93 2.45 -14.71
N ARG A 330 -40.06 3.05 -15.14
CA ARG A 330 -40.21 4.51 -15.25
C ARG A 330 -40.29 5.18 -13.89
N LEU A 331 -40.91 4.56 -12.90
CA LEU A 331 -40.91 5.04 -11.52
C LEU A 331 -39.49 5.11 -10.94
N ALA A 332 -38.69 4.05 -11.09
CA ALA A 332 -37.33 4.01 -10.57
C ALA A 332 -36.35 4.93 -11.33
N LYS A 333 -36.65 5.30 -12.58
CA LYS A 333 -35.93 6.31 -13.35
C LYS A 333 -36.41 7.75 -13.09
N SER A 334 -37.50 7.93 -12.35
CA SER A 334 -38.08 9.25 -12.13
C SER A 334 -37.13 10.17 -11.34
N PRO A 335 -37.22 11.50 -11.53
CA PRO A 335 -36.50 12.47 -10.71
C PRO A 335 -36.81 12.32 -9.21
N LEU A 336 -38.03 11.89 -8.89
CA LEU A 336 -38.48 11.67 -7.51
C LEU A 336 -37.71 10.53 -6.85
N TYR A 337 -37.55 9.39 -7.55
CA TYR A 337 -36.74 8.27 -7.05
C TYR A 337 -35.28 8.64 -6.91
N ARG A 338 -34.71 9.31 -7.92
CA ARG A 338 -33.31 9.77 -7.90
C ARG A 338 -33.01 10.65 -6.68
N LYS A 339 -33.86 11.64 -6.42
CA LYS A 339 -33.69 12.57 -5.29
C LYS A 339 -33.76 11.87 -3.92
N GLN A 340 -34.57 10.82 -3.81
CA GLN A 340 -34.76 10.11 -2.54
C GLN A 340 -33.74 8.99 -2.30
N PHE A 341 -33.42 8.20 -3.33
CA PHE A 341 -32.69 6.93 -3.17
C PHE A 341 -31.37 6.83 -3.93
N TYR A 342 -30.99 7.84 -4.71
CA TYR A 342 -29.72 7.87 -5.42
C TYR A 342 -28.81 9.00 -4.92
N GLU A 343 -29.24 10.26 -5.01
CA GLU A 343 -28.44 11.44 -4.67
C GLU A 343 -27.90 11.48 -3.22
N PRO A 344 -28.66 11.09 -2.17
CA PRO A 344 -28.16 11.14 -0.80
C PRO A 344 -27.29 9.93 -0.42
N PHE A 345 -26.94 9.06 -1.38
CA PHE A 345 -26.24 7.81 -1.14
C PHE A 345 -25.03 7.63 -2.05
N ILE A 346 -24.06 6.84 -1.60
CA ILE A 346 -22.99 6.36 -2.48
C ILE A 346 -23.52 5.27 -3.42
N ASN A 347 -22.89 5.08 -4.58
CA ASN A 347 -23.30 4.08 -5.59
C ASN A 347 -23.53 2.68 -5.00
N SER A 348 -22.65 2.21 -4.11
CA SER A 348 -22.81 0.89 -3.47
C SER A 348 -24.07 0.80 -2.62
N ARG A 349 -24.46 1.88 -1.92
CA ARG A 349 -25.66 1.90 -1.08
C ARG A 349 -26.92 2.09 -1.92
N ALA A 350 -26.86 2.92 -2.96
CA ALA A 350 -27.96 3.09 -3.92
C ALA A 350 -28.29 1.77 -4.62
N LEU A 351 -27.27 0.97 -4.97
CA LEU A 351 -27.43 -0.38 -5.52
C LEU A 351 -28.19 -1.29 -4.54
N GLU A 352 -27.80 -1.34 -3.27
CA GLU A 352 -28.48 -2.18 -2.27
C GLU A 352 -29.96 -1.83 -2.11
N LEU A 353 -30.29 -0.53 -2.16
CA LEU A 353 -31.67 -0.05 -2.10
C LEU A 353 -32.44 -0.36 -3.41
N ALA A 354 -31.80 -0.27 -4.56
CA ALA A 354 -32.42 -0.66 -5.83
C ALA A 354 -32.79 -2.16 -5.86
N PHE A 355 -31.92 -3.02 -5.32
CA PHE A 355 -32.20 -4.45 -5.13
C PHE A 355 -33.44 -4.69 -4.25
N ARG A 356 -33.56 -3.93 -3.15
CA ARG A 356 -34.75 -3.94 -2.28
C ARG A 356 -36.02 -3.55 -3.05
N HIS A 357 -35.97 -2.45 -3.80
CA HIS A 357 -37.15 -1.86 -4.45
C HIS A 357 -37.61 -2.68 -5.66
N ILE A 358 -36.69 -3.07 -6.53
CA ILE A 358 -37.01 -3.68 -7.82
C ILE A 358 -37.09 -5.21 -7.72
N LEU A 359 -36.17 -5.84 -6.98
CA LEU A 359 -36.11 -7.29 -6.85
C LEU A 359 -36.68 -7.82 -5.53
N GLY A 360 -37.00 -6.96 -4.56
CA GLY A 360 -37.57 -7.39 -3.29
C GLY A 360 -36.61 -8.21 -2.41
N ARG A 361 -35.30 -8.18 -2.68
CA ARG A 361 -34.27 -8.92 -1.90
C ARG A 361 -32.98 -8.12 -1.76
N GLY A 362 -32.06 -8.57 -0.92
CA GLY A 362 -30.68 -8.08 -0.92
C GLY A 362 -29.81 -8.74 -1.98
N PRO A 363 -28.66 -8.14 -2.36
CA PRO A 363 -27.62 -8.83 -3.10
C PRO A 363 -27.19 -10.12 -2.39
N SER A 364 -26.88 -11.14 -3.18
CA SER A 364 -26.57 -12.48 -2.70
C SER A 364 -25.08 -12.70 -2.52
N SER A 365 -24.27 -12.33 -3.52
CA SER A 365 -22.83 -12.59 -3.59
C SER A 365 -22.01 -11.29 -3.75
N ARG A 366 -20.68 -11.39 -3.61
CA ARG A 366 -19.78 -10.27 -3.89
C ARG A 366 -19.74 -9.97 -5.38
N GLU A 367 -19.74 -11.01 -6.20
CA GLU A 367 -19.66 -10.99 -7.65
C GLU A 367 -20.89 -10.30 -8.24
N GLU A 368 -22.08 -10.58 -7.70
CA GLU A 368 -23.33 -9.89 -8.06
C GLU A 368 -23.23 -8.39 -7.76
N VAL A 369 -22.74 -8.01 -6.57
CA VAL A 369 -22.55 -6.59 -6.25
C VAL A 369 -21.55 -5.94 -7.20
N GLN A 370 -20.45 -6.60 -7.54
CA GLN A 370 -19.44 -6.08 -8.47
C GLN A 370 -20.01 -5.87 -9.87
N LYS A 371 -20.79 -6.83 -10.39
CA LYS A 371 -21.45 -6.73 -11.72
C LYS A 371 -22.34 -5.50 -11.80
N TYR A 372 -23.27 -5.34 -10.87
CA TYR A 372 -24.20 -4.21 -10.88
C TYR A 372 -23.54 -2.89 -10.49
N PHE A 373 -22.48 -2.92 -9.68
CA PHE A 373 -21.71 -1.71 -9.34
C PHE A 373 -20.94 -1.16 -10.56
N ASP A 374 -20.39 -2.03 -11.42
CA ASP A 374 -19.77 -1.62 -12.68
C ASP A 374 -20.79 -0.96 -13.63
N ILE A 375 -22.00 -1.53 -13.73
CA ILE A 375 -23.10 -0.97 -14.53
C ILE A 375 -23.48 0.42 -14.03
N VAL A 376 -23.70 0.60 -12.72
CA VAL A 376 -24.00 1.92 -12.12
C VAL A 376 -22.88 2.92 -12.37
N SER A 377 -21.63 2.48 -12.24
CA SER A 377 -20.48 3.37 -12.35
C SER A 377 -20.27 3.89 -13.77
N ARG A 378 -20.67 3.11 -14.80
CA ARG A 378 -20.59 3.50 -16.22
C ARG A 378 -21.83 4.26 -16.70
N GLY A 379 -23.03 3.76 -16.35
CA GLY A 379 -24.31 4.21 -16.93
C GLY A 379 -25.24 4.93 -15.95
N GLY A 380 -24.82 5.14 -14.70
CA GLY A 380 -25.62 5.80 -13.66
C GLY A 380 -26.86 5.00 -13.24
N LEU A 381 -27.82 5.70 -12.64
CA LEU A 381 -29.07 5.11 -12.13
C LEU A 381 -29.89 4.43 -13.23
N SER A 382 -30.04 5.05 -14.40
CA SER A 382 -30.90 4.52 -15.47
C SER A 382 -30.45 3.14 -15.95
N ALA A 383 -29.14 2.96 -16.16
CA ALA A 383 -28.57 1.68 -16.57
C ALA A 383 -28.72 0.59 -15.51
N LEU A 384 -28.61 0.94 -14.22
CA LEU A 384 -28.87 0.00 -13.13
C LEU A 384 -30.32 -0.48 -13.11
N VAL A 385 -31.27 0.46 -13.24
CA VAL A 385 -32.70 0.12 -13.24
C VAL A 385 -33.01 -0.81 -14.42
N ASP A 386 -32.52 -0.50 -15.62
CA ASP A 386 -32.69 -1.36 -16.79
C ASP A 386 -32.11 -2.75 -16.55
N ALA A 387 -30.87 -2.84 -16.05
CA ALA A 387 -30.23 -4.12 -15.80
C ALA A 387 -30.93 -4.98 -14.73
N LEU A 388 -31.65 -4.37 -13.77
CA LEU A 388 -32.43 -5.11 -12.77
C LEU A 388 -33.79 -5.54 -13.31
N VAL A 389 -34.50 -4.65 -14.02
CA VAL A 389 -35.83 -4.93 -14.57
C VAL A 389 -35.75 -5.92 -15.75
N ASP A 390 -34.69 -5.86 -16.56
CA ASP A 390 -34.47 -6.75 -17.70
C ASP A 390 -33.79 -8.07 -17.32
N SER A 391 -33.59 -8.33 -16.02
CA SER A 391 -33.04 -9.60 -15.56
C SER A 391 -34.06 -10.74 -15.66
N ASP A 392 -33.59 -11.95 -15.97
CA ASP A 392 -34.43 -13.15 -16.00
C ASP A 392 -35.12 -13.40 -14.65
N GLU A 393 -34.42 -13.11 -13.55
CA GLU A 393 -34.99 -13.21 -12.20
C GLU A 393 -36.20 -12.30 -12.00
N TYR A 394 -36.21 -11.09 -12.58
CA TYR A 394 -37.37 -10.21 -12.47
C TYR A 394 -38.58 -10.82 -13.17
N SER A 395 -38.38 -11.31 -14.40
CA SER A 395 -39.43 -11.95 -15.20
C SER A 395 -39.97 -13.22 -14.54
N ASP A 396 -39.12 -14.05 -13.94
CA ASP A 396 -39.53 -15.29 -13.27
C ASP A 396 -40.41 -15.04 -12.04
N TYR A 397 -40.09 -14.03 -11.22
CA TYR A 397 -40.80 -13.78 -9.97
C TYR A 397 -42.03 -12.88 -10.12
N PHE A 398 -41.96 -11.89 -11.02
CA PHE A 398 -42.98 -10.85 -11.14
C PHE A 398 -43.67 -10.84 -12.50
N GLY A 399 -43.03 -11.38 -13.54
CA GLY A 399 -43.50 -11.26 -14.92
C GLY A 399 -43.64 -9.79 -15.32
N GLU A 400 -44.68 -9.49 -16.09
CA GLU A 400 -44.97 -8.12 -16.54
C GLU A 400 -46.15 -7.45 -15.83
N GLU A 401 -46.96 -8.22 -15.11
CA GLU A 401 -48.22 -7.77 -14.50
C GLU A 401 -48.16 -7.60 -12.98
N THR A 402 -47.24 -8.29 -12.31
CA THR A 402 -47.19 -8.31 -10.84
C THR A 402 -46.33 -7.17 -10.31
N VAL A 403 -46.83 -6.48 -9.30
CA VAL A 403 -46.04 -5.50 -8.54
C VAL A 403 -44.93 -6.23 -7.77
N PRO A 404 -43.67 -5.76 -7.81
CA PRO A 404 -42.61 -6.37 -7.01
C PRO A 404 -42.98 -6.39 -5.52
N TYR A 405 -42.55 -7.43 -4.82
CA TYR A 405 -42.85 -7.62 -3.40
C TYR A 405 -41.62 -8.08 -2.64
N ILE A 406 -41.56 -7.75 -1.35
CA ILE A 406 -40.46 -8.16 -0.46
C ILE A 406 -40.47 -9.67 -0.26
N ARG A 407 -39.34 -10.31 -0.61
CA ARG A 407 -39.09 -11.76 -0.49
C ARG A 407 -38.45 -12.07 0.86
N GLY A 408 -39.26 -11.93 1.92
CA GLY A 408 -38.88 -12.15 3.31
C GLY A 408 -38.92 -13.61 3.75
N LEU A 409 -38.69 -13.83 5.04
CA LEU A 409 -38.78 -15.14 5.68
C LEU A 409 -40.15 -15.79 5.43
N GLY A 410 -40.15 -17.07 5.05
CA GLY A 410 -41.36 -17.85 4.80
C GLY A 410 -41.89 -17.77 3.36
N GLN A 411 -41.61 -16.69 2.62
CA GLN A 411 -42.04 -16.55 1.22
C GLN A 411 -41.17 -17.36 0.25
N GLU A 412 -39.87 -17.41 0.52
CA GLU A 412 -38.89 -18.23 -0.20
C GLU A 412 -37.78 -18.72 0.74
N ALA A 413 -37.02 -19.72 0.30
CA ALA A 413 -35.84 -20.20 1.00
C ALA A 413 -34.78 -19.09 1.12
N GLN A 414 -34.36 -18.76 2.34
CA GLN A 414 -33.41 -17.67 2.62
C GLN A 414 -31.98 -18.20 2.70
N GLU A 415 -31.01 -17.47 2.13
CA GLU A 415 -29.60 -17.83 2.26
C GLU A 415 -29.04 -17.31 3.59
N CYS A 416 -28.22 -18.12 4.28
CA CYS A 416 -27.60 -17.69 5.53
C CYS A 416 -26.49 -16.65 5.33
N ARG A 417 -25.96 -16.53 4.10
CA ARG A 417 -24.83 -15.66 3.74
C ARG A 417 -25.14 -14.16 3.90
N ASN A 418 -26.38 -13.74 3.64
CA ASN A 418 -26.80 -12.34 3.76
C ASN A 418 -27.95 -12.14 4.76
N TRP A 419 -28.17 -13.12 5.66
CA TRP A 419 -29.28 -13.14 6.62
C TRP A 419 -29.50 -11.81 7.36
N GLY A 420 -28.49 -11.35 8.12
CA GLY A 420 -28.58 -10.10 8.88
C GLY A 420 -28.82 -8.87 8.00
N PRO A 421 -27.98 -8.60 6.99
CA PRO A 421 -28.11 -7.45 6.10
C PRO A 421 -29.45 -7.41 5.35
N GLN A 422 -29.99 -8.56 4.95
CA GLN A 422 -31.27 -8.64 4.26
C GLN A 422 -32.45 -8.30 5.20
N GLN A 423 -32.42 -8.82 6.43
CA GLN A 423 -33.47 -8.51 7.41
C GLN A 423 -33.45 -7.04 7.82
N ASP A 424 -32.27 -6.43 7.91
CA ASP A 424 -32.14 -4.99 8.16
C ASP A 424 -32.54 -4.14 6.93
N LEU A 425 -32.32 -4.65 5.72
CA LEU A 425 -32.72 -3.98 4.47
C LEU A 425 -34.25 -3.85 4.34
N PHE A 426 -35.01 -4.81 4.86
CA PHE A 426 -36.47 -4.79 4.77
C PHE A 426 -37.17 -3.88 5.78
N LYS A 427 -36.41 -3.22 6.67
CA LYS A 427 -36.96 -2.25 7.63
C LYS A 427 -37.07 -0.86 7.01
N TYR A 428 -38.04 -0.07 7.47
CA TYR A 428 -38.16 1.35 7.13
C TYR A 428 -36.92 2.17 7.53
N SER A 429 -36.08 1.63 8.42
CA SER A 429 -34.85 2.29 8.85
C SER A 429 -33.69 2.14 7.86
N ALA A 430 -33.83 1.31 6.82
CA ALA A 430 -32.77 1.02 5.85
C ALA A 430 -32.25 2.29 5.14
N PRO A 431 -33.07 3.24 4.65
CA PRO A 431 -32.57 4.45 3.99
C PRO A 431 -31.77 5.40 4.92
N PHE A 432 -31.90 5.27 6.24
CA PHE A 432 -31.10 6.07 7.17
C PHE A 432 -29.66 5.56 7.29
N ARG A 433 -29.39 4.31 6.90
CA ARG A 433 -28.03 3.79 6.85
C ARG A 433 -27.33 4.24 5.56
N LYS A 434 -26.27 5.05 5.73
CA LYS A 434 -25.48 5.59 4.62
C LYS A 434 -24.30 4.71 4.19
N VAL A 435 -23.82 3.86 5.11
CA VAL A 435 -22.71 2.93 4.85
C VAL A 435 -23.27 1.66 4.17
N PRO A 436 -22.64 1.15 3.11
CA PRO A 436 -23.09 -0.04 2.41
C PRO A 436 -22.88 -1.29 3.30
N GLN A 437 -23.85 -2.19 3.28
CA GLN A 437 -23.88 -3.37 4.17
C GLN A 437 -23.36 -4.63 3.49
N PHE A 438 -23.74 -4.85 2.22
CA PHE A 438 -23.51 -6.12 1.56
C PHE A 438 -22.07 -6.24 1.10
N ILE A 439 -21.54 -5.21 0.43
CA ILE A 439 -20.14 -5.23 -0.04
C ILE A 439 -19.14 -5.32 1.11
N THR A 440 -19.42 -4.64 2.23
CA THR A 440 -18.56 -4.67 3.42
C THR A 440 -18.61 -6.04 4.07
N THR A 441 -19.79 -6.60 4.28
CA THR A 441 -19.97 -7.94 4.87
C THR A 441 -19.33 -9.04 4.00
N PHE A 442 -19.58 -9.02 2.69
CA PHE A 442 -19.00 -10.01 1.77
C PHE A 442 -17.49 -9.89 1.63
N ALA A 443 -16.95 -8.67 1.66
CA ALA A 443 -15.50 -8.48 1.70
C ALA A 443 -14.92 -9.01 3.02
N ASP A 444 -15.54 -8.68 4.15
CA ASP A 444 -15.07 -9.06 5.48
C ASP A 444 -15.11 -10.59 5.70
N TYR A 445 -15.99 -11.35 5.03
CA TYR A 445 -15.95 -12.82 5.07
C TYR A 445 -14.62 -13.41 4.58
N ASN A 446 -13.96 -12.75 3.62
CA ASN A 446 -12.71 -13.21 3.03
C ASN A 446 -11.47 -12.58 3.69
N GLN A 447 -11.63 -11.49 4.44
CA GLN A 447 -10.55 -10.77 5.13
C GLN A 447 -10.29 -11.33 6.55
N PRO A 448 -9.10 -11.11 7.15
CA PRO A 448 -8.87 -11.40 8.56
C PRO A 448 -9.77 -10.56 9.48
N LEU A 449 -9.75 -10.86 10.79
CA LEU A 449 -10.48 -10.08 11.78
C LEU A 449 -10.14 -8.59 11.65
N PRO A 450 -11.14 -7.69 11.68
CA PRO A 450 -10.91 -6.26 11.54
C PRO A 450 -10.20 -5.68 12.77
N ASP A 451 -9.46 -4.58 12.58
CA ASP A 451 -8.96 -3.78 13.70
C ASP A 451 -10.11 -2.94 14.30
N GLN A 452 -10.71 -3.47 15.36
CA GLN A 452 -11.72 -2.77 16.16
C GLN A 452 -11.78 -3.36 17.57
N HIS A 453 -12.48 -2.69 18.47
CA HIS A 453 -12.74 -3.21 19.81
C HIS A 453 -13.51 -4.56 19.78
N PRO A 454 -13.22 -5.51 20.69
CA PRO A 454 -13.83 -6.84 20.69
C PRO A 454 -15.37 -6.87 20.78
N TYR A 455 -15.96 -5.84 21.39
CA TYR A 455 -17.41 -5.69 21.54
C TYR A 455 -18.09 -4.88 20.41
N GLY A 456 -17.35 -4.53 19.36
CA GLY A 456 -17.85 -3.81 18.19
C GLY A 456 -17.22 -2.42 18.02
N SER A 457 -17.28 -1.91 16.79
CA SER A 457 -16.65 -0.65 16.36
C SER A 457 -17.03 0.58 17.20
N GLY A 458 -18.25 0.64 17.76
CA GLY A 458 -18.73 1.77 18.56
C GLY A 458 -18.18 1.88 19.98
N ASN A 459 -17.36 0.91 20.42
CA ASN A 459 -16.78 0.87 21.76
C ASN A 459 -15.39 1.49 21.88
N ASP A 460 -14.73 1.80 20.76
CA ASP A 460 -13.51 2.61 20.79
C ASP A 460 -13.87 4.11 20.82
N PRO A 461 -13.29 4.90 21.73
CA PRO A 461 -13.41 6.36 21.68
C PRO A 461 -12.54 6.93 20.55
N LEU A 462 -12.86 8.14 20.10
CA LEU A 462 -11.96 8.90 19.22
C LEU A 462 -10.68 9.26 19.98
N GLU A 463 -9.51 9.04 19.36
CA GLU A 463 -8.19 9.28 19.96
C GLU A 463 -7.77 10.76 19.91
N ILE A 464 -8.52 11.59 20.63
CA ILE A 464 -8.34 13.05 20.75
C ILE A 464 -7.88 13.46 22.15
N GLN A 465 -7.44 14.72 22.30
CA GLN A 465 -6.88 15.24 23.55
C GLN A 465 -7.87 15.20 24.72
N PHE A 466 -9.12 15.64 24.50
CA PHE A 466 -10.16 15.69 25.53
C PHE A 466 -11.49 15.10 25.06
N GLY A 467 -12.29 14.65 26.03
CA GLY A 467 -13.64 14.14 25.79
C GLY A 467 -13.69 12.65 25.48
N ALA A 468 -14.59 11.94 26.17
CA ALA A 468 -14.92 10.56 25.88
C ALA A 468 -15.96 10.51 24.74
N ILE A 469 -15.53 10.86 23.53
CA ILE A 469 -16.41 10.91 22.36
C ILE A 469 -16.43 9.54 21.69
N PHE A 470 -17.59 8.88 21.71
CA PHE A 470 -17.86 7.66 20.97
C PHE A 470 -18.77 7.98 19.78
N PRO A 471 -18.52 7.39 18.59
CA PRO A 471 -19.43 7.52 17.46
C PRO A 471 -20.86 7.10 17.83
N LYS A 472 -21.85 7.96 17.55
CA LYS A 472 -23.26 7.67 17.87
C LYS A 472 -23.84 6.63 16.90
N GLU A 473 -24.16 5.46 17.41
CA GLU A 473 -24.77 4.37 16.63
C GLU A 473 -26.19 4.68 16.14
N THR A 474 -26.93 5.59 16.80
CA THR A 474 -28.34 5.87 16.49
C THR A 474 -28.57 6.83 15.31
N ARG A 475 -27.63 7.75 15.04
CA ARG A 475 -27.78 8.75 13.96
C ARG A 475 -27.27 8.24 12.61
N ASN A 476 -26.20 7.45 12.62
CA ASN A 476 -25.62 6.81 11.44
C ASN A 476 -25.11 5.41 11.85
N PRO A 477 -25.98 4.38 11.88
CA PRO A 477 -25.61 3.06 12.33
C PRO A 477 -24.49 2.50 11.44
N SER A 478 -23.31 2.32 12.03
CA SER A 478 -22.11 1.75 11.42
C SER A 478 -21.65 0.52 12.21
N SER A 479 -22.62 -0.23 12.74
CA SER A 479 -22.33 -1.50 13.40
C SER A 479 -21.69 -2.46 12.40
N ARG A 480 -20.51 -2.95 12.75
CA ARG A 480 -19.74 -3.97 12.04
C ARG A 480 -19.39 -5.09 13.04
N PRO A 481 -20.35 -5.95 13.41
CA PRO A 481 -20.09 -6.99 14.39
C PRO A 481 -19.08 -8.00 13.83
N ALA A 482 -18.06 -8.32 14.63
CA ALA A 482 -17.06 -9.34 14.29
C ALA A 482 -16.93 -10.34 15.45
N PRO A 483 -16.79 -11.64 15.16
CA PRO A 483 -16.72 -12.68 16.19
C PRO A 483 -15.30 -12.75 16.80
N PHE A 484 -15.01 -11.89 17.78
CA PHE A 484 -13.77 -11.98 18.56
C PHE A 484 -13.87 -13.11 19.60
N GLY A 485 -12.90 -14.03 19.55
CA GLY A 485 -12.71 -15.06 20.56
C GLY A 485 -12.34 -14.48 21.94
N LYS A 486 -12.27 -15.34 22.96
CA LYS A 486 -11.77 -14.95 24.28
C LYS A 486 -10.30 -14.53 24.21
N ASP A 487 -9.50 -15.32 23.49
CA ASP A 487 -8.04 -15.22 23.47
C ASP A 487 -7.57 -14.44 22.24
N THR A 488 -7.96 -13.17 22.17
CA THR A 488 -7.59 -12.26 21.08
C THR A 488 -6.78 -11.09 21.60
N LYS A 489 -5.72 -10.72 20.88
CA LYS A 489 -4.90 -9.54 21.18
C LYS A 489 -4.90 -8.59 20.00
N ARG A 490 -5.29 -7.34 20.26
CA ARG A 490 -5.28 -6.24 19.31
C ARG A 490 -3.86 -5.76 19.09
N ILE A 491 -3.55 -5.42 17.84
CA ILE A 491 -2.27 -4.84 17.47
C ILE A 491 -2.31 -3.36 17.82
N LEU A 492 -1.50 -2.96 18.81
CA LEU A 492 -1.36 -1.58 19.24
C LEU A 492 -0.04 -1.00 18.74
N ILE A 493 -0.07 0.24 18.28
CA ILE A 493 1.09 0.95 17.75
C ILE A 493 1.68 1.80 18.86
N HIS A 494 2.96 1.60 19.18
CA HIS A 494 3.66 2.39 20.18
C HIS A 494 3.81 3.85 19.70
N GLN A 495 3.50 4.80 20.59
CA GLN A 495 3.69 6.24 20.36
C GLN A 495 5.11 6.68 20.73
N GLY A 496 6.07 6.33 19.87
CA GLY A 496 7.50 6.52 20.07
C GLY A 496 8.29 5.65 19.09
N PRO A 497 9.56 5.31 19.38
CA PRO A 497 10.30 4.33 18.61
C PRO A 497 9.56 2.98 18.59
N ALA A 498 9.30 2.44 17.40
CA ALA A 498 8.54 1.20 17.23
C ALA A 498 9.21 -0.02 17.92
N ILE A 499 10.53 0.01 18.09
CA ILE A 499 11.32 -1.02 18.77
C ILE A 499 10.99 -1.16 20.27
N ASN A 500 10.42 -0.12 20.88
CA ASN A 500 10.05 -0.11 22.30
C ASN A 500 8.65 -0.69 22.54
N ASN A 501 8.04 -1.33 21.55
CA ASN A 501 6.75 -1.99 21.72
C ASN A 501 6.85 -3.10 22.78
N GLN A 502 6.06 -2.99 23.84
CA GLN A 502 6.09 -3.84 25.02
C GLN A 502 5.72 -5.30 24.74
N ASN A 503 5.15 -5.59 23.56
CA ASN A 503 4.89 -6.95 23.12
C ASN A 503 6.17 -7.68 22.70
N SER A 504 7.11 -6.98 22.05
CA SER A 504 8.39 -7.55 21.62
C SER A 504 9.52 -7.24 22.61
N ASN A 505 9.45 -6.10 23.30
CA ASN A 505 10.43 -5.67 24.30
C ASN A 505 9.73 -5.25 25.61
N PRO A 506 9.37 -6.20 26.50
CA PRO A 506 8.72 -5.89 27.76
C PRO A 506 9.57 -5.05 28.73
N ALA A 507 10.90 -5.10 28.61
CA ALA A 507 11.81 -4.33 29.46
C ALA A 507 11.74 -2.82 29.17
N ALA A 508 11.34 -2.41 27.96
CA ALA A 508 11.22 -1.01 27.57
C ALA A 508 10.01 -0.27 28.16
N ARG A 509 9.19 -0.90 29.03
CA ARG A 509 8.01 -0.26 29.63
C ARG A 509 8.31 1.04 30.38
N GLY A 510 9.45 1.09 31.07
CA GLY A 510 9.91 2.27 31.81
C GLY A 510 10.80 3.22 30.99
N GLU A 511 11.08 2.89 29.72
CA GLU A 511 11.87 3.77 28.84
C GLU A 511 11.01 4.91 28.30
N PHE A 512 11.55 6.13 28.35
CA PHE A 512 10.86 7.30 27.83
C PHE A 512 10.89 7.34 26.29
N PRO A 513 9.82 7.79 25.63
CA PRO A 513 9.66 7.69 24.18
C PRO A 513 10.49 8.70 23.36
N GLY A 514 11.32 9.54 24.01
CA GLY A 514 12.17 10.53 23.36
C GLY A 514 11.39 11.59 22.57
N THR A 515 11.96 12.07 21.46
CA THR A 515 11.38 13.13 20.62
C THR A 515 10.24 12.67 19.71
N LEU A 516 10.05 11.35 19.55
CA LEU A 516 9.03 10.76 18.68
C LEU A 516 7.69 10.52 19.39
N GLY A 517 7.67 10.55 20.73
CA GLY A 517 6.47 10.35 21.54
C GLY A 517 6.00 11.61 22.28
N PRO A 518 5.04 11.49 23.21
CA PRO A 518 4.57 12.61 24.01
C PRO A 518 5.62 13.10 25.00
N LYS A 519 5.45 14.34 25.44
CA LYS A 519 6.26 14.92 26.52
C LYS A 519 5.94 14.24 27.84
N VAL A 520 6.96 13.79 28.56
CA VAL A 520 6.85 13.14 29.87
C VAL A 520 7.08 14.18 30.97
N PHE A 521 6.22 14.18 31.99
CA PHE A 521 6.35 15.01 33.19
C PHE A 521 6.69 14.13 34.38
N ARG A 522 7.78 14.44 35.08
CA ARG A 522 8.26 13.70 36.24
C ARG A 522 8.54 14.66 37.39
N LEU A 523 8.19 14.24 38.61
CA LEU A 523 8.47 14.97 39.84
C LEU A 523 9.64 14.32 40.57
N ASP A 524 10.86 14.61 40.13
CA ASP A 524 12.08 14.14 40.80
C ASP A 524 12.38 15.02 42.02
N GLN A 525 11.82 14.70 43.19
CA GLN A 525 12.35 15.00 44.55
C GLN A 525 11.20 15.12 45.57
N ILE A 526 10.92 14.04 46.31
CA ILE A 526 10.25 14.12 47.61
C ILE A 526 11.35 14.36 48.66
N PRO A 527 11.20 15.27 49.65
CA PRO A 527 12.19 15.47 50.69
C PRO A 527 12.44 14.17 51.45
N ARG A 528 13.55 13.48 51.17
CA ARG A 528 14.01 12.41 52.05
C ARG A 528 14.63 13.09 53.26
N THR A 529 14.08 12.83 54.43
CA THR A 529 14.62 13.24 55.73
C THR A 529 16.13 13.04 55.74
N LEU A 530 16.87 14.11 56.06
CA LEU A 530 18.34 14.14 56.11
C LEU A 530 18.87 12.95 56.93
N SER A 531 19.45 11.95 56.26
CA SER A 531 20.47 11.13 56.88
C SER A 531 21.76 11.93 56.91
N LYS A 532 22.34 12.05 58.10
CA LYS A 532 23.49 12.88 58.41
C LYS A 532 24.75 12.28 57.75
N GLY A 533 25.12 12.77 56.57
CA GLY A 533 26.42 12.47 55.97
C GLY A 533 26.41 12.25 54.47
N THR A 534 26.17 13.28 53.65
CA THR A 534 26.66 13.31 52.26
C THR A 534 26.80 14.77 51.78
N GLY A 535 27.84 15.02 51.00
CA GLY A 535 28.49 16.32 50.82
C GLY A 535 27.66 17.45 50.19
N LYS A 536 28.09 18.67 50.54
CA LYS A 536 27.67 19.94 49.93
C LYS A 536 27.83 19.88 48.40
N GLY A 537 26.72 19.86 47.67
CA GLY A 537 26.77 19.93 46.21
C GLY A 537 25.50 19.51 45.45
N SER A 538 24.28 19.78 45.94
CA SER A 538 23.08 19.75 45.09
C SER A 538 22.43 21.12 45.07
N SER A 539 22.73 21.86 44.00
CA SER A 539 22.09 23.10 43.58
C SER A 539 20.57 23.04 43.77
N VAL A 540 20.05 23.97 44.58
CA VAL A 540 18.63 24.34 44.68
C VAL A 540 18.06 24.58 43.28
N LYS A 541 17.09 23.77 42.85
CA LYS A 541 16.11 24.13 41.81
C LYS A 541 14.72 23.61 42.20
N TYR A 542 14.26 24.04 43.37
CA TYR A 542 12.84 24.07 43.69
C TYR A 542 12.27 25.37 43.09
N SER A 543 11.58 25.27 41.97
CA SER A 543 10.69 26.35 41.56
C SER A 543 9.26 25.83 41.67
N GLU A 544 8.42 26.55 42.40
CA GLU A 544 6.96 26.37 42.46
C GLU A 544 6.35 26.22 41.05
N SER A 545 6.97 26.84 40.05
CA SER A 545 6.60 26.72 38.64
C SER A 545 6.75 25.30 38.06
N SER A 546 7.68 24.48 38.58
CA SER A 546 7.93 23.11 38.09
C SER A 546 6.92 22.10 38.65
N THR A 547 6.60 22.17 39.94
CA THR A 547 5.52 21.40 40.58
C THR A 547 4.17 21.76 39.98
N GLN A 548 3.91 23.05 39.77
CA GLN A 548 2.68 23.52 39.14
C GLN A 548 2.54 23.06 37.68
N ALA A 549 3.66 22.90 36.95
CA ALA A 549 3.64 22.30 35.61
C ALA A 549 3.29 20.80 35.64
N VAL A 550 3.75 20.05 36.65
CA VAL A 550 3.37 18.64 36.87
C VAL A 550 1.89 18.53 37.24
N ILE A 551 1.39 19.38 38.14
CA ILE A 551 -0.04 19.44 38.52
C ILE A 551 -0.90 19.70 37.28
N ARG A 552 -0.52 20.71 36.49
CA ARG A 552 -1.22 21.01 35.23
C ARG A 552 -1.16 19.83 34.25
N GLY A 553 0.02 19.20 34.11
CA GLY A 553 0.19 17.99 33.32
C GLY A 553 -0.72 16.85 33.76
N ALA A 554 -0.89 16.64 35.06
CA ALA A 554 -1.77 15.63 35.63
C ALA A 554 -3.25 15.90 35.33
N TYR A 555 -3.71 17.16 35.44
CA TYR A 555 -5.07 17.52 35.02
C TYR A 555 -5.29 17.31 33.52
N LEU A 556 -4.35 17.74 32.68
CA LEU A 556 -4.41 17.53 31.24
C LEU A 556 -4.44 16.04 30.87
N GLN A 557 -3.71 15.19 31.59
CA GLN A 557 -3.73 13.76 31.35
C GLN A 557 -5.07 13.12 31.76
N VAL A 558 -5.50 13.35 33.01
CA VAL A 558 -6.67 12.67 33.60
C VAL A 558 -7.98 13.21 33.00
N PHE A 559 -8.11 14.53 32.88
CA PHE A 559 -9.33 15.17 32.38
C PHE A 559 -9.26 15.53 30.89
N GLY A 560 -8.09 15.52 30.27
CA GLY A 560 -7.90 15.92 28.86
C GLY A 560 -7.82 17.44 28.65
N ARG A 561 -8.18 18.23 29.66
CA ARG A 561 -8.28 19.69 29.63
C ARG A 561 -7.94 20.28 30.99
N ASP A 562 -7.61 21.56 31.00
CA ASP A 562 -7.59 22.33 32.24
C ASP A 562 -9.03 22.37 32.81
N VAL A 563 -9.17 22.06 34.10
CA VAL A 563 -10.45 22.08 34.81
C VAL A 563 -10.81 23.51 35.21
N TYR A 564 -12.11 23.78 35.40
CA TYR A 564 -12.53 25.11 35.88
C TYR A 564 -12.02 25.36 37.30
N GLU A 565 -11.88 26.63 37.71
CA GLU A 565 -11.26 26.98 38.99
C GLU A 565 -11.96 26.32 40.19
N GLY A 566 -13.30 26.28 40.21
CA GLY A 566 -14.10 25.61 41.25
C GLY A 566 -14.08 24.07 41.18
N GLN A 567 -13.44 23.49 40.16
CA GLN A 567 -13.32 22.04 39.95
C GLN A 567 -11.96 21.48 40.36
N ARG A 568 -11.00 22.35 40.72
CA ARG A 568 -9.66 21.95 41.17
C ARG A 568 -9.70 21.33 42.57
N LEU A 569 -8.97 20.24 42.76
CA LEU A 569 -8.78 19.58 44.05
C LEU A 569 -7.63 20.25 44.83
N LYS A 570 -7.84 21.50 45.27
CA LYS A 570 -6.83 22.32 45.96
C LYS A 570 -6.16 21.61 47.13
N VAL A 571 -6.92 20.84 47.93
CA VAL A 571 -6.36 20.08 49.06
C VAL A 571 -5.32 19.05 48.59
N GLN A 572 -5.60 18.34 47.50
CA GLN A 572 -4.68 17.32 46.96
C GLN A 572 -3.48 17.97 46.26
N GLU A 573 -3.66 19.13 45.65
CA GLU A 573 -2.57 19.92 45.08
C GLU A 573 -1.57 20.33 46.16
N ILE A 574 -2.05 20.92 47.27
CA ILE A 574 -1.22 21.31 48.41
C ILE A 574 -0.46 20.10 48.99
N LYS A 575 -1.13 18.94 49.10
CA LYS A 575 -0.49 17.70 49.57
C LYS A 575 0.63 17.23 48.65
N LEU A 576 0.46 17.35 47.34
CA LEU A 576 1.51 17.00 46.37
C LEU A 576 2.66 18.01 46.43
N GLU A 577 2.37 19.30 46.56
CA GLU A 577 3.37 20.37 46.71
C GLU A 577 4.20 20.21 47.99
N ASN A 578 3.57 19.79 49.09
CA ASN A 578 4.23 19.47 50.36
C ASN A 578 5.00 18.13 50.33
N GLY A 579 4.79 17.30 49.30
CA GLY A 579 5.36 15.95 49.21
C GLY A 579 4.71 14.91 50.15
N GLU A 580 3.50 15.17 50.64
CA GLU A 580 2.72 14.23 51.47
C GLU A 580 2.18 13.05 50.66
N ILE A 581 1.96 13.25 49.35
CA ILE A 581 1.50 12.23 48.41
C ILE A 581 2.41 12.18 47.18
N SER A 582 2.53 10.99 46.57
CA SER A 582 3.23 10.83 45.29
C SER A 582 2.37 11.29 44.11
N VAL A 583 2.97 11.38 42.91
CA VAL A 583 2.22 11.69 41.69
C VAL A 583 1.19 10.59 41.41
N ARG A 584 1.52 9.32 41.69
CA ARG A 584 0.58 8.20 41.60
C ARG A 584 -0.65 8.38 42.50
N GLU A 585 -0.45 8.75 43.76
CA GLU A 585 -1.55 8.99 44.70
C GLU A 585 -2.35 10.25 44.34
N PHE A 586 -1.69 11.27 43.80
CA PHE A 586 -2.39 12.42 43.23
C PHE A 586 -3.27 12.03 42.03
N ILE A 587 -2.76 11.22 41.09
CA ILE A 587 -3.55 10.69 39.96
C ILE A 587 -4.70 9.81 40.46
N ARG A 588 -4.49 9.00 41.50
CA ARG A 588 -5.55 8.21 42.16
C ARG A 588 -6.65 9.13 42.70
N ALA A 589 -6.29 10.20 43.40
CA ALA A 589 -7.25 11.16 43.94
C ALA A 589 -8.03 11.90 42.83
N LEU A 590 -7.35 12.32 41.75
CA LEU A 590 -8.01 12.94 40.59
C LEU A 590 -9.01 11.98 39.93
N ALA A 591 -8.62 10.72 39.71
CA ALA A 591 -9.46 9.71 39.07
C ALA A 591 -10.63 9.24 39.94
N LYS A 592 -10.47 9.26 41.27
CA LYS A 592 -11.56 8.99 42.23
C LYS A 592 -12.46 10.20 42.52
N SER A 593 -12.18 11.36 41.93
CA SER A 593 -13.00 12.55 42.15
C SER A 593 -14.43 12.41 41.61
N ASP A 594 -15.37 13.08 42.26
CA ASP A 594 -16.76 13.14 41.77
C ASP A 594 -16.87 13.77 40.38
N LEU A 595 -15.98 14.72 40.06
CA LEU A 595 -15.91 15.32 38.74
C LEU A 595 -15.56 14.28 37.68
N PHE A 596 -14.53 13.47 37.92
CA PHE A 596 -14.10 12.43 36.97
C PHE A 596 -15.21 11.39 36.77
N ARG A 597 -15.86 10.96 37.85
CA ARG A 597 -17.00 10.04 37.80
C ARG A 597 -18.17 10.61 36.98
N LYS A 598 -18.56 11.87 37.23
CA LYS A 598 -19.64 12.55 36.48
C LYS A 598 -19.31 12.68 34.99
N LEU A 599 -18.05 12.91 34.65
CA LEU A 599 -17.62 13.08 33.27
C LEU A 599 -17.47 11.75 32.52
N TYR A 600 -16.84 10.73 33.11
CA TYR A 600 -16.34 9.57 32.37
C TYR A 600 -16.91 8.21 32.81
N TRP A 601 -17.69 8.16 33.89
CA TRP A 601 -18.34 6.93 34.34
C TRP A 601 -19.86 6.99 34.14
N THR A 602 -20.55 7.95 34.79
CA THR A 602 -22.01 8.02 34.83
C THR A 602 -22.71 8.07 33.46
N PRO A 603 -22.25 8.85 32.45
CA PRO A 603 -22.99 8.99 31.19
C PRO A 603 -22.69 7.88 30.17
N TYR A 604 -21.78 6.96 30.45
CA TYR A 604 -21.30 5.98 29.47
C TYR A 604 -21.72 4.55 29.81
N TYR A 605 -21.82 3.73 28.78
CA TYR A 605 -21.87 2.28 28.92
C TYR A 605 -20.61 1.78 29.66
N VAL A 606 -20.76 0.82 30.57
CA VAL A 606 -19.69 0.37 31.48
C VAL A 606 -18.41 0.00 30.72
N CYS A 607 -18.49 -0.78 29.63
CA CYS A 607 -17.29 -1.16 28.88
C CYS A 607 -16.66 0.03 28.12
N LYS A 608 -17.46 1.02 27.70
CA LYS A 608 -16.96 2.28 27.10
C LYS A 608 -16.23 3.12 28.14
N ALA A 609 -16.78 3.20 29.36
CA ALA A 609 -16.14 3.87 30.48
C ALA A 609 -14.81 3.18 30.86
N ILE A 610 -14.80 1.85 30.99
CA ILE A 610 -13.58 1.07 31.27
C ILE A 610 -12.52 1.35 30.21
N GLU A 611 -12.86 1.22 28.92
CA GLU A 611 -11.92 1.44 27.82
C GLU A 611 -11.33 2.86 27.83
N TYR A 612 -12.15 3.89 28.10
CA TYR A 612 -11.67 5.27 28.16
C TYR A 612 -10.80 5.55 29.39
N ILE A 613 -11.21 5.06 30.57
CA ILE A 613 -10.45 5.22 31.82
C ILE A 613 -9.10 4.50 31.69
N HIS A 614 -9.09 3.30 31.11
CA HIS A 614 -7.89 2.53 30.85
C HIS A 614 -6.90 3.31 29.95
N ARG A 615 -7.39 3.96 28.88
CA ARG A 615 -6.56 4.83 28.03
C ARG A 615 -5.96 6.01 28.79
N ARG A 616 -6.71 6.64 29.70
CA ARG A 616 -6.24 7.80 30.48
C ARG A 616 -5.23 7.44 31.55
N LEU A 617 -5.41 6.32 32.24
CA LEU A 617 -4.54 5.92 33.35
C LEU A 617 -3.33 5.09 32.91
N LEU A 618 -3.49 4.19 31.93
CA LEU A 618 -2.39 3.33 31.44
C LEU A 618 -1.76 3.83 30.14
N GLY A 619 -2.33 4.85 29.50
CA GLY A 619 -1.80 5.40 28.26
C GLY A 619 -2.02 4.49 27.03
N ARG A 620 -2.88 3.47 27.12
CA ARG A 620 -3.16 2.56 26.00
C ARG A 620 -4.60 2.04 26.03
N PRO A 621 -5.17 1.64 24.88
CA PRO A 621 -6.38 0.82 24.85
C PRO A 621 -6.19 -0.56 25.48
N THR A 622 -7.31 -1.22 25.78
CA THR A 622 -7.26 -2.63 26.18
C THR A 622 -6.76 -3.50 25.03
N TYR A 623 -6.01 -4.55 25.38
CA TYR A 623 -5.48 -5.50 24.41
C TYR A 623 -6.55 -6.39 23.81
N GLY A 624 -7.62 -6.70 24.54
CA GLY A 624 -8.61 -7.63 24.06
C GLY A 624 -9.65 -7.97 25.10
N ARG A 625 -10.39 -9.04 24.83
CA ARG A 625 -11.59 -9.39 25.59
C ARG A 625 -11.30 -9.82 27.03
N GLN A 626 -10.23 -10.57 27.28
CA GLN A 626 -9.88 -11.02 28.63
C GLN A 626 -9.63 -9.85 29.59
N GLU A 627 -8.86 -8.85 29.15
CA GLU A 627 -8.52 -7.67 29.95
C GLU A 627 -9.77 -6.85 30.27
N ASN A 628 -10.60 -6.57 29.27
CA ASN A 628 -11.84 -5.83 29.49
C ASN A 628 -12.82 -6.60 30.41
N ASN A 629 -12.92 -7.92 30.27
CA ASN A 629 -13.75 -8.74 31.15
C ASN A 629 -13.29 -8.73 32.60
N LYS A 630 -11.97 -8.82 32.83
CA LYS A 630 -11.40 -8.73 34.18
C LYS A 630 -11.83 -7.43 34.87
N TYR A 631 -11.73 -6.30 34.17
CA TYR A 631 -12.15 -5.01 34.72
C TYR A 631 -13.66 -4.89 34.87
N PHE A 632 -14.43 -5.42 33.92
CA PHE A 632 -15.89 -5.48 34.01
C PHE A 632 -16.36 -6.28 35.24
N ASP A 633 -15.74 -7.42 35.53
CA ASP A 633 -16.03 -8.24 36.71
C ASP A 633 -15.69 -7.54 38.02
N ILE A 634 -14.64 -6.73 38.04
CA ILE A 634 -14.29 -5.90 39.20
C ILE A 634 -15.34 -4.81 39.39
N CYS A 635 -15.73 -4.13 38.30
CA CYS A 635 -16.76 -3.09 38.33
C CYS A 635 -18.12 -3.62 38.79
N SER A 636 -18.52 -4.79 38.30
CA SER A 636 -19.83 -5.39 38.63
C SER A 636 -19.91 -5.81 40.10
N LYS A 637 -18.79 -6.25 40.71
CA LYS A 637 -18.74 -6.70 42.10
C LYS A 637 -18.43 -5.59 43.11
N LYS A 638 -17.51 -4.68 42.78
CA LYS A 638 -16.92 -3.72 43.73
C LYS A 638 -17.12 -2.25 43.33
N GLY A 639 -17.67 -1.99 42.15
CA GLY A 639 -17.98 -0.64 41.66
C GLY A 639 -16.79 0.14 41.08
N PHE A 640 -17.02 1.43 40.88
CA PHE A 640 -16.11 2.35 40.17
C PHE A 640 -14.75 2.56 40.88
N TYR A 641 -14.74 2.76 42.20
CA TYR A 641 -13.49 3.05 42.91
C TYR A 641 -12.49 1.89 42.86
N ALA A 642 -13.01 0.65 42.92
CA ALA A 642 -12.19 -0.56 42.81
C ALA A 642 -11.58 -0.74 41.41
N LEU A 643 -12.20 -0.22 40.35
CA LEU A 643 -11.61 -0.20 39.02
C LEU A 643 -10.36 0.69 38.99
N ILE A 644 -10.47 1.90 39.55
CA ILE A 644 -9.36 2.85 39.58
C ILE A 644 -8.19 2.27 40.36
N ASP A 645 -8.46 1.68 41.53
CA ASP A 645 -7.45 0.99 42.32
C ASP A 645 -6.83 -0.17 41.54
N ALA A 646 -7.63 -1.03 40.92
CA ALA A 646 -7.12 -2.17 40.15
C ALA A 646 -6.23 -1.76 38.96
N ILE A 647 -6.46 -0.59 38.35
CA ILE A 647 -5.63 -0.08 37.25
C ILE A 647 -4.34 0.54 37.79
N ILE A 648 -4.42 1.39 38.82
CA ILE A 648 -3.26 2.09 39.39
C ILE A 648 -2.35 1.14 40.17
N ASP A 649 -2.90 0.08 40.77
CA ASP A 649 -2.17 -0.96 41.50
C ASP A 649 -1.68 -2.10 40.60
N SER A 650 -1.82 -1.95 39.27
CA SER A 650 -1.29 -2.91 38.32
C SER A 650 0.23 -2.81 38.19
N GLU A 651 0.89 -3.96 38.01
CA GLU A 651 2.33 -4.02 37.75
C GLU A 651 2.74 -3.21 36.51
N GLU A 652 1.86 -3.13 35.51
CA GLU A 652 2.11 -2.33 34.31
C GLU A 652 2.17 -0.84 34.62
N TYR A 653 1.29 -0.32 35.48
CA TYR A 653 1.33 1.08 35.90
C TYR A 653 2.65 1.38 36.65
N SER A 654 3.01 0.53 37.62
CA SER A 654 4.24 0.70 38.40
C SER A 654 5.51 0.64 37.53
N GLN A 655 5.56 -0.26 36.55
CA GLN A 655 6.71 -0.37 35.63
C GLN A 655 6.80 0.79 34.63
N ALA A 656 5.67 1.32 34.17
CA ALA A 656 5.64 2.36 33.15
C ALA A 656 5.79 3.79 33.69
N PHE A 657 5.20 4.07 34.86
CA PHE A 657 5.14 5.42 35.42
C PHE A 657 5.78 5.53 36.81
N GLY A 658 5.81 4.44 37.59
CA GLY A 658 6.29 4.46 38.96
C GLY A 658 5.43 5.35 39.87
N GLU A 659 6.07 6.01 40.84
CA GLU A 659 5.41 6.91 41.80
C GLU A 659 5.44 8.39 41.36
N ASP A 660 6.37 8.74 40.47
CA ASP A 660 6.78 10.14 40.24
C ASP A 660 6.42 10.67 38.84
N THR A 661 5.97 9.80 37.92
CA THR A 661 5.72 10.17 36.53
C THR A 661 4.22 10.33 36.27
N VAL A 662 3.83 11.43 35.63
CA VAL A 662 2.46 11.60 35.15
C VAL A 662 2.21 10.64 33.99
N PRO A 663 1.08 9.88 33.98
CA PRO A 663 0.75 9.01 32.86
C PRO A 663 0.74 9.79 31.53
N TYR A 664 1.12 9.11 30.46
CA TYR A 664 1.14 9.70 29.11
C TYR A 664 0.66 8.67 28.09
N GLU A 665 0.28 9.13 26.89
CA GLU A 665 -0.20 8.27 25.80
C GLU A 665 0.96 7.41 25.25
N ARG A 666 0.94 6.10 25.57
CA ARG A 666 1.97 5.12 25.18
C ARG A 666 1.64 4.39 23.89
N TYR A 667 0.35 4.10 23.64
CA TYR A 667 -0.08 3.36 22.46
C TYR A 667 -1.32 3.96 21.80
N LEU A 668 -1.34 3.87 20.47
CA LEU A 668 -2.42 4.25 19.58
C LEU A 668 -2.98 3.02 18.87
N THR A 669 -4.23 3.12 18.42
CA THR A 669 -4.76 2.19 17.43
C THR A 669 -4.29 2.57 16.02
N PRO A 670 -4.24 1.62 15.06
CA PRO A 670 -4.03 1.93 13.66
C PRO A 670 -4.95 3.05 13.12
N GLY A 671 -6.23 3.01 13.49
CA GLY A 671 -7.18 4.07 13.15
C GLY A 671 -6.81 5.44 13.72
N GLY A 672 -6.40 5.51 14.98
CA GLY A 672 -5.97 6.76 15.60
C GLY A 672 -4.67 7.33 15.04
N LEU A 673 -3.70 6.47 14.70
CA LEU A 673 -2.48 6.90 14.01
C LEU A 673 -2.80 7.48 12.63
N ALA A 674 -3.66 6.80 11.86
CA ALA A 674 -4.08 7.24 10.52
C ALA A 674 -4.68 8.65 10.56
N LEU A 675 -5.57 8.91 11.53
CA LEU A 675 -6.17 10.24 11.72
C LEU A 675 -5.14 11.35 11.98
N ARG A 676 -4.00 11.03 12.60
CA ARG A 676 -2.94 12.00 12.91
C ARG A 676 -1.96 12.21 11.75
N LYS A 677 -1.57 11.12 11.06
CA LYS A 677 -0.44 11.07 10.10
C LYS A 677 -0.82 11.05 8.62
N LEU A 678 -2.05 10.67 8.26
CA LEU A 678 -2.50 10.61 6.86
C LEU A 678 -3.28 11.86 6.44
N ARG A 679 -3.05 13.00 7.10
CA ARG A 679 -3.63 14.29 6.70
C ARG A 679 -2.80 14.92 5.59
N VAL A 680 -3.46 15.56 4.64
CA VAL A 680 -2.83 16.36 3.58
C VAL A 680 -1.98 17.45 4.26
N GLY A 681 -0.65 17.41 4.10
CA GLY A 681 0.32 18.26 4.81
C GLY A 681 1.15 17.56 5.88
N SER A 682 0.70 16.41 6.40
CA SER A 682 1.51 15.53 7.27
C SER A 682 2.13 14.34 6.53
N ILE A 683 1.51 13.96 5.41
CA ILE A 683 2.11 13.06 4.43
C ILE A 683 3.26 13.83 3.79
N ARG A 684 4.45 13.27 3.86
CA ARG A 684 5.60 13.84 3.17
C ARG A 684 5.33 13.86 1.66
N GLU A 685 5.78 14.90 0.97
CA GLU A 685 5.55 15.08 -0.47
C GLU A 685 6.08 13.91 -1.33
N ASP A 686 7.02 13.13 -0.80
CA ASP A 686 7.59 11.94 -1.42
C ASP A 686 6.74 10.67 -1.29
N VAL A 687 5.72 10.67 -0.42
CA VAL A 687 4.86 9.52 -0.16
C VAL A 687 3.50 9.72 -0.84
N GLY A 688 3.27 9.00 -1.94
CA GLY A 688 1.95 8.89 -2.57
C GLY A 688 1.72 9.78 -3.80
N ALA A 689 2.48 10.86 -3.95
CA ALA A 689 2.69 11.46 -5.26
C ALA A 689 3.79 10.68 -5.99
N ARG A 690 3.63 10.44 -7.29
CA ARG A 690 4.80 10.14 -8.12
C ARG A 690 5.69 11.37 -7.99
N VAL A 691 6.75 11.29 -7.20
CA VAL A 691 7.84 12.25 -7.30
C VAL A 691 8.42 11.99 -8.68
N ASP A 692 7.91 12.71 -9.67
CA ASP A 692 8.65 12.94 -10.90
C ASP A 692 9.89 13.65 -10.41
N LYS A 693 10.95 12.85 -10.19
CA LYS A 693 12.26 13.36 -9.85
C LYS A 693 12.53 14.42 -10.90
N GLN A 694 12.66 15.68 -10.48
CA GLN A 694 13.01 16.75 -11.40
C GLN A 694 14.43 16.45 -11.88
N GLU A 695 14.53 15.62 -12.90
CA GLU A 695 15.76 15.36 -13.59
C GLU A 695 16.07 16.63 -14.35
N THR A 696 17.26 17.18 -14.11
CA THR A 696 17.73 18.30 -14.92
C THR A 696 17.66 17.87 -16.38
N PRO A 697 16.96 18.64 -17.24
CA PRO A 697 16.79 18.25 -18.63
C PRO A 697 18.14 17.93 -19.28
N MET A 698 18.18 16.91 -20.14
CA MET A 698 19.43 16.43 -20.71
C MET A 698 20.25 17.53 -21.40
N PHE A 699 19.58 18.52 -22.01
CA PHE A 699 20.26 19.68 -22.60
C PHE A 699 21.00 20.55 -21.57
N VAL A 700 20.47 20.66 -20.35
CA VAL A 700 21.12 21.37 -19.24
C VAL A 700 22.33 20.56 -18.76
N GLN A 701 22.20 19.23 -18.66
CA GLN A 701 23.32 18.37 -18.27
C GLN A 701 24.46 18.39 -19.30
N MET A 702 24.13 18.39 -20.60
CA MET A 702 25.12 18.47 -21.68
C MET A 702 25.80 19.85 -21.77
N GLY A 703 25.10 20.93 -21.39
CA GLY A 703 25.63 22.30 -21.37
C GLY A 703 26.35 22.69 -20.07
N ALA A 704 26.13 21.94 -18.98
CA ALA A 704 26.71 22.24 -17.69
C ALA A 704 28.21 21.92 -17.64
N VAL A 705 28.98 22.87 -17.15
CA VAL A 705 30.41 22.69 -16.92
C VAL A 705 30.59 21.82 -15.68
N THR A 706 31.12 20.61 -15.85
CA THR A 706 31.32 19.62 -14.78
C THR A 706 32.57 19.85 -13.93
N ALA A 707 33.53 20.62 -14.43
CA ALA A 707 34.78 20.89 -13.73
C ALA A 707 34.69 22.18 -12.90
N THR A 708 35.15 22.13 -11.65
CA THR A 708 35.37 23.31 -10.83
C THR A 708 36.48 24.15 -11.47
N ARG A 709 36.13 25.31 -12.02
CA ARG A 709 37.10 26.18 -12.70
C ARG A 709 37.76 27.10 -11.68
N THR A 710 39.05 26.93 -11.50
CA THR A 710 39.87 27.88 -10.74
C THR A 710 40.15 29.12 -11.57
N GLU A 711 40.42 30.24 -10.92
CA GLU A 711 40.69 31.51 -11.60
C GLU A 711 41.81 31.43 -12.67
N PRO A 712 42.92 30.67 -12.47
CA PRO A 712 43.91 30.47 -13.52
C PRO A 712 43.39 29.74 -14.77
N ASP A 713 42.49 28.74 -14.63
CA ASP A 713 41.87 28.05 -15.77
C ASP A 713 40.94 28.99 -16.54
N ILE A 714 40.21 29.85 -15.82
CA ILE A 714 39.37 30.89 -16.42
C ILE A 714 40.23 31.86 -17.23
N GLN A 715 41.33 32.37 -16.65
CA GLN A 715 42.24 33.29 -17.34
C GLN A 715 42.91 32.65 -18.56
N ALA A 716 43.34 31.38 -18.48
CA ALA A 716 43.94 30.65 -19.60
C ALA A 716 42.96 30.50 -20.77
N ARG A 717 41.67 30.26 -20.49
CA ARG A 717 40.61 30.16 -21.51
C ARG A 717 40.25 31.52 -22.10
N ILE A 718 40.31 32.59 -21.32
CA ILE A 718 40.11 33.97 -21.83
C ILE A 718 41.25 34.34 -22.79
N ASN A 719 42.48 33.93 -22.49
CA ASN A 719 43.67 34.26 -23.27
C ASN A 719 43.92 33.31 -24.47
N GLN A 720 43.03 32.37 -24.75
CA GLN A 720 43.22 31.42 -25.84
C GLN A 720 43.02 32.06 -27.22
N GLY A 721 43.83 31.63 -28.20
CA GLY A 721 43.73 32.08 -29.60
C GLY A 721 44.74 33.17 -29.95
N VAL A 722 44.56 33.79 -31.12
CA VAL A 722 45.38 34.93 -31.56
C VAL A 722 45.03 36.15 -30.71
N SER A 723 46.03 36.97 -30.38
CA SER A 723 45.84 38.15 -29.54
C SER A 723 44.74 39.07 -30.07
N LYS A 724 43.91 39.64 -29.17
CA LYS A 724 42.90 40.66 -29.48
C LYS A 724 43.45 41.89 -30.20
N LYS A 725 44.78 42.12 -30.16
CA LYS A 725 45.47 43.17 -30.94
C LYS A 725 45.16 43.11 -32.43
N ARG A 726 44.83 41.93 -32.99
CA ARG A 726 44.42 41.78 -34.39
C ARG A 726 43.11 42.51 -34.68
N GLU A 727 42.14 42.44 -33.77
CA GLU A 727 40.83 43.09 -33.88
C GLU A 727 40.93 44.59 -33.54
N GLN A 728 41.78 44.95 -32.58
CA GLN A 728 41.90 46.32 -32.06
C GLN A 728 42.78 47.26 -32.90
N ARG A 729 43.40 46.81 -34.00
CA ARG A 729 44.32 47.63 -34.78
C ARG A 729 43.58 48.70 -35.61
N LYS A 730 44.10 49.92 -35.62
CA LYS A 730 43.61 51.02 -36.47
C LYS A 730 44.48 51.15 -37.73
N ILE A 731 43.83 51.17 -38.90
CA ILE A 731 44.50 51.36 -40.20
C ILE A 731 44.37 52.83 -40.59
N PHE A 732 45.50 53.47 -40.90
CA PHE A 732 45.54 54.86 -41.34
C PHE A 732 45.68 54.90 -42.86
N LYS A 733 44.66 55.45 -43.53
CA LYS A 733 44.61 55.60 -44.99
C LYS A 733 44.29 57.05 -45.33
N LEU A 734 45.03 57.63 -46.28
CA LEU A 734 44.75 58.94 -46.83
C LEU A 734 43.80 58.79 -48.02
N VAL A 735 42.55 59.26 -47.91
CA VAL A 735 41.57 59.15 -48.99
C VAL A 735 41.67 60.40 -49.89
N ALA A 736 41.89 60.20 -51.19
CA ALA A 736 41.99 61.26 -52.18
C ALA A 736 40.75 62.19 -52.15
N GLY A 737 40.96 63.51 -52.19
CA GLY A 737 39.90 64.53 -52.24
C GLY A 737 39.46 65.11 -50.89
N THR A 738 40.10 64.76 -49.78
CA THR A 738 39.75 65.26 -48.43
C THR A 738 40.70 66.40 -48.02
N GLY A 739 40.23 67.65 -47.99
CA GLY A 739 41.02 68.82 -47.55
C GLY A 739 41.26 68.93 -46.03
N ASP A 740 41.11 67.83 -45.29
CA ASP A 740 41.21 67.80 -43.83
C ASP A 740 42.67 67.71 -43.37
N LYS A 741 43.22 68.87 -42.95
CA LYS A 741 44.59 69.00 -42.45
C LYS A 741 44.85 68.13 -41.21
N VAL A 742 43.85 67.86 -40.38
CA VAL A 742 44.00 67.07 -39.15
C VAL A 742 44.15 65.59 -39.48
N ALA A 743 43.40 65.09 -40.47
CA ALA A 743 43.54 63.73 -40.96
C ALA A 743 44.93 63.49 -41.58
N VAL A 744 45.42 64.43 -42.39
CA VAL A 744 46.78 64.39 -42.96
C VAL A 744 47.84 64.36 -41.85
N GLN A 745 47.72 65.22 -40.84
CA GLN A 745 48.66 65.28 -39.73
C GLN A 745 48.65 63.98 -38.90
N ASN A 746 47.48 63.35 -38.73
CA ASN A 746 47.35 62.04 -38.08
C ASN A 746 47.99 60.91 -38.88
N VAL A 747 47.86 60.92 -40.22
CA VAL A 747 48.51 59.95 -41.12
C VAL A 747 50.03 60.13 -41.08
N ILE A 748 50.52 61.37 -41.13
CA ILE A 748 51.96 61.70 -40.97
C ILE A 748 52.48 61.17 -39.64
N SER A 749 51.78 61.45 -38.54
CA SER A 749 52.15 60.99 -37.20
C SER A 749 52.09 59.47 -37.07
N ALA A 750 51.18 58.79 -37.78
CA ALA A 750 51.12 57.33 -37.83
C ALA A 750 52.29 56.75 -38.65
N ALA A 751 52.65 57.36 -39.78
CA ALA A 751 53.77 56.96 -40.61
C ALA A 751 55.11 57.09 -39.87
N TYR A 752 55.31 58.17 -39.12
CA TYR A 752 56.47 58.31 -38.25
C TYR A 752 56.56 57.20 -37.21
N ARG A 753 55.46 56.93 -36.50
CA ARG A 753 55.41 55.86 -35.49
C ARG A 753 55.63 54.47 -36.09
N GLN A 754 55.19 54.23 -37.31
CA GLN A 754 55.40 52.95 -37.99
C GLN A 754 56.85 52.75 -38.43
N ILE A 755 57.45 53.76 -39.06
CA ILE A 755 58.80 53.64 -39.66
C ILE A 755 59.88 53.76 -38.60
N PHE A 756 59.72 54.67 -37.64
CA PHE A 756 60.72 54.93 -36.60
C PHE A 756 60.40 54.24 -35.27
N GLU A 757 59.31 53.48 -35.19
CA GLU A 757 58.77 52.80 -33.99
C GLU A 757 58.32 53.73 -32.86
N ARG A 758 58.47 55.05 -33.02
CA ARG A 758 58.13 56.08 -32.03
C ARG A 758 57.84 57.41 -32.73
N ASP A 759 57.28 58.35 -31.97
CA ASP A 759 57.15 59.72 -32.43
C ASP A 759 58.54 60.40 -32.51
N ILE A 760 58.72 61.23 -33.53
CA ILE A 760 59.99 61.89 -33.83
C ILE A 760 59.89 63.43 -33.79
N ALA A 761 58.85 63.99 -33.18
CA ALA A 761 58.64 65.44 -33.06
C ALA A 761 59.92 66.27 -32.75
N PRO A 762 60.84 65.86 -31.85
CA PRO A 762 62.08 66.60 -31.60
C PRO A 762 63.02 66.68 -32.81
N TYR A 763 63.04 65.65 -33.67
CA TYR A 763 63.91 65.56 -34.84
C TYR A 763 63.31 66.24 -36.07
N VAL A 764 61.98 66.33 -36.16
CA VAL A 764 61.25 67.04 -37.22
C VAL A 764 61.51 68.55 -37.15
N ALA A 765 61.60 69.12 -35.94
CA ALA A 765 61.87 70.54 -35.76
C ALA A 765 63.25 70.96 -36.32
N SER A 766 64.26 70.10 -36.15
CA SER A 766 65.66 70.37 -36.49
C SER A 766 66.05 70.00 -37.94
N SER A 767 65.23 69.22 -38.65
CA SER A 767 65.57 68.73 -40.00
C SER A 767 64.66 69.32 -41.08
N ARG A 768 65.28 69.97 -42.07
CA ARG A 768 64.56 70.53 -43.23
C ARG A 768 63.93 69.44 -44.10
N GLU A 769 64.51 68.23 -44.11
CA GLU A 769 64.08 67.08 -44.92
C GLU A 769 62.64 66.65 -44.61
N PHE A 770 62.28 66.49 -43.33
CA PHE A 770 60.93 66.05 -42.94
C PHE A 770 59.87 67.12 -43.15
N LYS A 771 60.18 68.40 -42.90
CA LYS A 771 59.26 69.52 -43.18
C LYS A 771 58.90 69.62 -44.67
N VAL A 772 59.86 69.34 -45.56
CA VAL A 772 59.61 69.30 -47.00
C VAL A 772 58.70 68.13 -47.37
N LEU A 773 58.93 66.94 -46.82
CA LEU A 773 58.09 65.77 -47.07
C LEU A 773 56.66 65.97 -46.52
N GLU A 774 56.50 66.56 -45.34
CA GLU A 774 55.19 66.89 -44.75
C GLU A 774 54.42 67.89 -45.61
N SER A 775 55.09 68.95 -46.07
CA SER A 775 54.48 69.93 -46.96
C SER A 775 54.05 69.29 -48.28
N LYS A 776 54.90 68.44 -48.88
CA LYS A 776 54.60 67.75 -50.13
C LYS A 776 53.40 66.81 -50.00
N LEU A 777 53.34 66.03 -48.92
CA LEU A 777 52.20 65.15 -48.66
C LEU A 777 50.94 65.95 -48.35
N GLY A 778 51.06 67.05 -47.60
CA GLY A 778 49.95 67.94 -47.27
C GLY A 778 49.37 68.71 -48.46
N ASN A 779 50.19 69.00 -49.46
CA ASN A 779 49.77 69.60 -50.73
C ASN A 779 49.29 68.56 -51.75
N GLY A 780 49.40 67.25 -51.45
CA GLY A 780 49.06 66.17 -52.39
C GLY A 780 50.05 66.02 -53.55
N GLU A 781 51.27 66.56 -53.44
CA GLU A 781 52.33 66.45 -54.45
C GLU A 781 53.00 65.06 -54.45
N ILE A 782 52.89 64.33 -53.33
CA ILE A 782 53.40 62.96 -53.18
C ILE A 782 52.36 62.07 -52.54
N THR A 783 52.40 60.76 -52.85
CA THR A 783 51.55 59.74 -52.21
C THR A 783 52.05 59.34 -50.82
N VAL A 784 51.24 58.63 -50.03
CA VAL A 784 51.68 58.09 -48.73
C VAL A 784 52.84 57.10 -48.94
N LYS A 785 52.83 56.32 -50.02
CA LYS A 785 53.95 55.44 -50.41
C LYS A 785 55.24 56.22 -50.67
N GLU A 786 55.18 57.30 -51.45
CA GLU A 786 56.35 58.15 -51.73
C GLU A 786 56.84 58.89 -50.48
N PHE A 787 55.92 59.29 -49.60
CA PHE A 787 56.24 59.83 -48.29
C PHE A 787 57.01 58.80 -47.45
N ILE A 788 56.55 57.54 -47.39
CA ILE A 788 57.22 56.44 -46.71
C ILE A 788 58.60 56.14 -47.33
N GLU A 789 58.74 56.20 -48.66
CA GLU A 789 60.04 56.09 -49.35
C GLU A 789 60.98 57.21 -48.90
N GLY A 790 60.48 58.45 -48.85
CA GLY A 790 61.21 59.62 -48.37
C GLY A 790 61.68 59.47 -46.92
N LEU A 791 60.82 58.96 -46.03
CA LEU A 791 61.15 58.70 -44.64
C LEU A 791 62.21 57.62 -44.48
N GLY A 792 62.09 56.52 -45.24
CA GLY A 792 63.07 55.44 -45.22
C GLY A 792 64.45 55.84 -45.79
N CYS A 793 64.48 56.75 -46.76
CA CYS A 793 65.73 57.22 -47.37
C CYS A 793 66.41 58.37 -46.60
N SER A 794 65.81 58.81 -45.48
CA SER A 794 66.30 59.92 -44.67
C SER A 794 67.61 59.59 -43.94
N GLY A 795 68.39 60.64 -43.63
CA GLY A 795 69.60 60.48 -42.81
C GLY A 795 69.31 59.93 -41.41
N LEU A 796 68.11 60.18 -40.87
CA LEU A 796 67.70 59.68 -39.55
C LEU A 796 67.45 58.17 -39.56
N TYR A 797 66.78 57.65 -40.59
CA TYR A 797 66.53 56.22 -40.71
C TYR A 797 67.82 55.43 -40.85
N LEU A 798 68.76 55.96 -41.64
CA LEU A 798 70.13 55.45 -41.75
C LEU A 798 70.81 55.35 -40.38
N LYS A 799 70.76 56.41 -39.57
CA LYS A 799 71.41 56.46 -38.25
C LYS A 799 70.80 55.48 -37.24
N GLU A 800 69.49 55.30 -37.26
CA GLU A 800 68.78 54.51 -36.24
C GLU A 800 68.68 53.01 -36.59
N PHE A 801 68.43 52.67 -37.87
CA PHE A 801 68.09 51.30 -38.27
C PHE A 801 69.05 50.67 -39.26
N TYR A 802 70.01 51.42 -39.82
CA TYR A 802 71.03 50.88 -40.74
C TYR A 802 72.42 50.83 -40.12
N THR A 803 72.97 51.95 -39.65
CA THR A 803 74.35 52.01 -39.13
C THR A 803 74.64 51.13 -37.90
N PRO A 804 73.71 50.93 -36.93
CA PRO A 804 74.03 50.17 -35.73
C PRO A 804 73.81 48.65 -35.86
N TYR A 805 73.33 48.17 -37.02
CA TYR A 805 72.86 46.79 -37.18
C TYR A 805 73.46 46.11 -38.42
N PRO A 806 73.69 44.78 -38.39
CA PRO A 806 74.14 44.02 -39.56
C PRO A 806 73.02 43.92 -40.61
N ASN A 807 73.37 43.71 -41.88
CA ASN A 807 72.41 43.65 -43.00
C ASN A 807 71.24 42.69 -42.75
N THR A 808 71.46 41.54 -42.10
CA THR A 808 70.38 40.59 -41.75
C THR A 808 69.36 41.19 -40.78
N LYS A 809 69.82 41.94 -39.78
CA LYS A 809 68.96 42.68 -38.85
C LYS A 809 68.25 43.85 -39.56
N VAL A 810 68.95 44.54 -40.45
CA VAL A 810 68.37 45.59 -41.31
C VAL A 810 67.25 45.02 -42.18
N ILE A 811 67.39 43.80 -42.69
CA ILE A 811 66.36 43.14 -43.49
C ILE A 811 65.11 42.86 -42.66
N GLU A 812 65.22 42.25 -41.48
CA GLU A 812 64.03 41.98 -40.65
C GLU A 812 63.34 43.25 -40.14
N LEU A 813 64.11 44.30 -39.83
CA LEU A 813 63.56 45.61 -39.46
C LEU A 813 62.92 46.28 -40.67
N GLY A 814 63.55 46.23 -41.85
CA GLY A 814 62.98 46.73 -43.09
C GLY A 814 61.64 46.07 -43.42
N THR A 815 61.56 44.74 -43.38
CA THR A 815 60.28 44.04 -43.61
C THR A 815 59.25 44.35 -42.53
N LYS A 816 59.67 44.58 -41.27
CA LYS A 816 58.78 45.01 -40.18
C LYS A 816 58.20 46.41 -40.44
N HIS A 817 59.03 47.40 -40.76
CA HIS A 817 58.58 48.78 -40.95
C HIS A 817 57.75 48.95 -42.22
N PHE A 818 58.20 48.39 -43.34
CA PHE A 818 57.60 48.65 -44.65
C PHE A 818 56.59 47.60 -45.10
N LEU A 819 56.76 46.32 -44.74
CA LEU A 819 55.84 45.24 -45.15
C LEU A 819 54.91 44.75 -44.03
N GLY A 820 55.15 45.19 -42.79
CA GLY A 820 54.33 44.85 -41.64
C GLY A 820 54.52 43.42 -41.13
N ARG A 821 55.63 42.74 -41.51
CA ARG A 821 55.87 41.31 -41.26
C ARG A 821 57.36 40.96 -41.15
N ALA A 822 57.67 39.75 -40.69
CA ALA A 822 59.02 39.18 -40.78
C ALA A 822 59.35 38.74 -42.24
N PRO A 823 60.64 38.47 -42.56
CA PRO A 823 61.03 37.82 -43.81
C PRO A 823 60.36 36.45 -43.97
N LEU A 824 59.93 36.11 -45.19
CA LEU A 824 59.15 34.89 -45.48
C LEU A 824 60.04 33.64 -45.49
N ASP A 825 61.16 33.70 -46.20
CA ASP A 825 62.03 32.57 -46.46
C ASP A 825 63.50 33.00 -46.68
N GLN A 826 64.38 32.02 -46.87
CA GLN A 826 65.80 32.27 -47.10
C GLN A 826 66.06 32.94 -48.45
N ALA A 827 65.19 32.76 -49.44
CA ALA A 827 65.34 33.38 -50.75
C ALA A 827 65.13 34.89 -50.67
N GLU A 828 64.14 35.35 -49.88
CA GLU A 828 63.89 36.76 -49.61
C GLU A 828 65.07 37.40 -48.87
N ILE A 829 65.61 36.75 -47.83
CA ILE A 829 66.80 37.25 -47.11
C ILE A 829 68.00 37.37 -48.05
N ARG A 830 68.26 36.36 -48.89
CA ARG A 830 69.37 36.39 -49.86
C ARG A 830 69.20 37.51 -50.88
N LYS A 831 67.98 37.68 -51.43
CA LYS A 831 67.65 38.73 -52.40
C LYS A 831 67.93 40.11 -51.80
N TYR A 832 67.44 40.39 -50.60
CA TYR A 832 67.64 41.69 -49.97
C TYR A 832 69.06 41.92 -49.49
N ASN A 833 69.76 40.87 -49.02
CA ASN A 833 71.17 41.00 -48.65
C ASN A 833 72.04 41.34 -49.87
N GLN A 834 71.75 40.76 -51.03
CA GLN A 834 72.43 41.11 -52.29
C GLN A 834 72.18 42.57 -52.68
N ILE A 835 70.95 43.06 -52.54
CA ILE A 835 70.59 44.46 -52.85
C ILE A 835 71.31 45.42 -51.88
N LEU A 836 71.30 45.12 -50.58
CA LEU A 836 72.01 45.93 -49.59
C LEU A 836 73.52 45.97 -49.83
N ALA A 837 74.13 44.83 -50.19
CA ALA A 837 75.56 44.74 -50.45
C ALA A 837 76.00 45.47 -51.72
N THR A 838 75.16 45.52 -52.76
CA THR A 838 75.55 46.07 -54.08
C THR A 838 75.08 47.52 -54.30
N GLN A 839 73.93 47.91 -53.78
CA GLN A 839 73.26 49.18 -54.11
C GLN A 839 72.89 50.03 -52.88
N GLY A 840 73.08 49.50 -51.67
CA GLY A 840 72.83 50.19 -50.41
C GLY A 840 71.34 50.32 -50.01
N ILE A 841 71.07 51.07 -48.93
CA ILE A 841 69.75 51.12 -48.28
C ILE A 841 68.63 51.71 -49.17
N ARG A 842 68.95 52.70 -50.01
CA ARG A 842 67.94 53.40 -50.83
C ARG A 842 67.32 52.45 -51.85
N ALA A 843 68.17 51.63 -52.48
CA ALA A 843 67.71 50.59 -53.40
C ALA A 843 66.94 49.48 -52.67
N PHE A 844 67.35 49.11 -51.45
CA PHE A 844 66.65 48.12 -50.63
C PHE A 844 65.22 48.55 -50.26
N ILE A 845 65.03 49.81 -49.84
CA ILE A 845 63.69 50.33 -49.49
C ILE A 845 62.81 50.42 -50.73
N ARG A 846 63.32 50.96 -51.83
CA ARG A 846 62.59 51.01 -53.10
C ARG A 846 62.20 49.61 -53.60
N ALA A 847 63.08 48.63 -53.42
CA ALA A 847 62.81 47.23 -53.76
C ALA A 847 61.66 46.63 -52.94
N MET A 848 61.47 47.04 -51.67
CA MET A 848 60.33 46.60 -50.86
C MET A 848 59.03 47.32 -51.23
N LEU A 849 59.07 48.65 -51.42
CA LEU A 849 57.87 49.46 -51.71
C LEU A 849 57.29 49.19 -53.11
N ASN A 850 58.12 48.74 -54.06
CA ASN A 850 57.68 48.39 -55.41
C ASN A 850 57.34 46.90 -55.60
N THR A 851 57.25 46.12 -54.51
CA THR A 851 56.75 44.76 -54.59
C THR A 851 55.23 44.71 -54.83
N PRO A 852 54.72 43.69 -55.54
CA PRO A 852 53.28 43.49 -55.67
C PRO A 852 52.61 43.27 -54.31
N GLU A 853 53.35 42.75 -53.32
CA GLU A 853 52.84 42.58 -51.97
C GLU A 853 52.53 43.92 -51.28
N TYR A 854 53.44 44.89 -51.36
CA TYR A 854 53.20 46.21 -50.76
C TYR A 854 51.96 46.87 -51.37
N LEU A 855 51.83 46.82 -52.70
CA LEU A 855 50.68 47.36 -53.42
C LEU A 855 49.37 46.65 -53.05
N GLN A 856 49.37 45.32 -52.90
CA GLN A 856 48.17 44.57 -52.49
C GLN A 856 47.79 44.80 -51.03
N ALA A 857 48.76 44.96 -50.13
CA ALA A 857 48.52 45.08 -48.70
C ALA A 857 48.19 46.51 -48.25
N PHE A 858 48.79 47.51 -48.88
CA PHE A 858 48.71 48.92 -48.47
C PHE A 858 48.29 49.87 -49.60
N GLY A 859 48.57 49.53 -50.86
CA GLY A 859 48.37 50.45 -51.99
C GLY A 859 49.30 51.66 -51.88
N GLU A 860 48.89 52.80 -52.43
CA GLU A 860 49.68 54.05 -52.41
C GLU A 860 49.30 55.00 -51.26
N ASP A 861 48.17 54.70 -50.61
CA ASP A 861 47.47 55.61 -49.67
C ASP A 861 47.49 55.17 -48.21
N THR A 862 47.90 53.93 -47.92
CA THR A 862 47.79 53.34 -46.57
C THR A 862 49.15 53.27 -45.91
N VAL A 863 49.22 53.69 -44.64
CA VAL A 863 50.41 53.52 -43.81
C VAL A 863 50.58 52.03 -43.47
N PRO A 864 51.79 51.45 -43.62
CA PRO A 864 52.07 50.09 -43.19
C PRO A 864 51.67 49.85 -41.75
N TYR A 865 51.19 48.65 -41.45
CA TYR A 865 50.73 48.26 -40.12
C TYR A 865 51.10 46.82 -39.83
N ASN A 866 51.11 46.42 -38.55
CA ASN A 866 51.41 45.05 -38.13
C ASN A 866 50.40 44.05 -38.73
N ARG A 867 50.90 43.11 -39.55
CA ARG A 867 50.11 42.07 -40.21
C ARG A 867 50.26 40.73 -39.49
N PHE A 868 49.12 40.11 -39.18
CA PHE A 868 49.05 38.76 -38.63
C PHE A 868 48.89 37.75 -39.78
N THR A 869 49.96 37.54 -40.55
CA THR A 869 49.98 36.59 -41.68
C THR A 869 49.93 35.14 -41.18
N THR A 870 49.11 34.30 -41.81
CA THR A 870 48.96 32.88 -41.44
C THR A 870 49.83 31.95 -42.30
N LEU A 871 50.11 32.35 -43.54
CA LEU A 871 50.97 31.62 -44.48
C LEU A 871 52.13 32.54 -44.91
N PRO A 872 53.39 32.06 -44.98
CA PRO A 872 53.91 30.74 -44.55
C PRO A 872 53.92 30.53 -43.02
N ALA A 873 53.96 29.26 -42.57
CA ALA A 873 53.77 28.87 -41.16
C ALA A 873 54.75 29.51 -40.16
N ALA A 874 56.00 29.77 -40.56
CA ALA A 874 57.00 30.42 -39.70
C ALA A 874 56.80 31.94 -39.57
N ASN A 875 55.97 32.55 -40.43
CA ASN A 875 55.85 34.00 -40.50
C ASN A 875 55.06 34.59 -39.32
N PHE A 876 53.98 33.93 -38.88
CA PHE A 876 53.20 34.36 -37.72
C PHE A 876 54.04 34.48 -36.44
N PRO A 877 54.73 33.41 -35.96
CA PRO A 877 55.49 33.49 -34.72
C PRO A 877 56.68 34.46 -34.83
N ASN A 878 57.34 34.55 -35.97
CA ASN A 878 58.47 35.47 -36.18
C ASN A 878 58.01 36.93 -36.16
N THR A 879 56.88 37.23 -36.82
CA THR A 879 56.30 38.57 -36.80
C THR A 879 55.84 38.95 -35.39
N GLN A 880 55.22 38.03 -34.63
CA GLN A 880 54.86 38.30 -33.24
C GLN A 880 56.09 38.54 -32.35
N LYS A 881 57.19 37.81 -32.55
CA LYS A 881 58.45 38.08 -31.84
C LYS A 881 58.97 39.48 -32.16
N LEU A 882 59.01 39.88 -33.43
CA LEU A 882 59.48 41.20 -33.86
C LEU A 882 58.65 42.36 -33.31
N TYR A 883 57.32 42.24 -33.28
CA TYR A 883 56.44 43.31 -32.80
C TYR A 883 56.24 43.33 -31.28
N ASN A 884 56.47 42.22 -30.59
CA ASN A 884 56.46 42.20 -29.12
C ASN A 884 57.81 42.61 -28.52
N GLN A 885 58.89 42.64 -29.32
CA GLN A 885 60.15 43.25 -28.92
C GLN A 885 60.07 44.78 -29.04
N LEU A 886 60.39 45.47 -27.94
CA LEU A 886 60.49 46.93 -27.90
C LEU A 886 61.77 47.39 -28.60
N THR A 887 61.76 48.64 -29.09
CA THR A 887 62.90 49.27 -29.75
C THR A 887 64.13 49.23 -28.85
N LYS A 888 65.25 48.69 -29.35
CA LYS A 888 66.52 48.51 -28.61
C LYS A 888 66.45 47.57 -27.38
N GLN A 889 65.41 46.74 -27.25
CA GLN A 889 65.29 45.77 -26.14
C GLN A 889 66.39 44.70 -26.17
N SER A 890 66.78 44.23 -27.37
CA SER A 890 67.88 43.28 -27.57
C SER A 890 68.54 43.51 -28.93
N LYS A 891 69.83 43.16 -29.05
CA LYS A 891 70.57 43.21 -30.32
C LYS A 891 70.48 41.90 -31.12
N ASP A 892 69.83 40.87 -30.56
CA ASP A 892 69.71 39.56 -31.17
C ASP A 892 68.84 39.62 -32.42
N ILE A 893 69.19 38.82 -33.43
CA ILE A 893 68.47 38.74 -34.69
C ILE A 893 67.36 37.70 -34.54
N VAL A 894 66.11 38.08 -34.82
CA VAL A 894 64.96 37.17 -34.67
C VAL A 894 64.93 36.14 -35.79
N VAL A 895 65.30 36.55 -37.00
CA VAL A 895 65.39 35.67 -38.18
C VAL A 895 66.78 35.81 -38.81
N PRO A 896 67.81 35.11 -38.29
CA PRO A 896 69.16 35.17 -38.86
C PRO A 896 69.25 34.47 -40.22
N SER A 897 68.67 33.28 -40.32
CA SER A 897 68.49 32.48 -41.53
C SER A 897 67.47 31.39 -41.26
N PHE A 898 66.89 30.82 -42.31
CA PHE A 898 66.12 29.59 -42.20
C PHE A 898 67.05 28.37 -42.28
N GLU A 899 66.69 27.29 -41.58
CA GLU A 899 67.43 26.02 -41.65
C GLU A 899 67.52 25.51 -43.09
N SER A 900 68.67 24.94 -43.47
CA SER A 900 68.88 24.45 -44.83
C SER A 900 67.92 23.30 -45.14
N THR A 901 67.09 23.48 -46.17
CA THR A 901 66.29 22.39 -46.71
C THR A 901 67.18 21.47 -47.54
N LYS A 902 67.10 20.15 -47.33
CA LYS A 902 67.84 19.18 -48.15
C LYS A 902 67.39 19.33 -49.62
N PRO A 903 68.32 19.36 -50.60
CA PRO A 903 67.95 19.46 -52.01
C PRO A 903 67.07 18.26 -52.42
N ARG A 904 66.08 18.51 -53.29
CA ARG A 904 65.09 17.50 -53.72
C ARG A 904 65.65 16.37 -54.60
N MET A 905 66.95 16.39 -54.91
CA MET A 905 67.63 15.29 -55.62
C MET A 905 68.95 14.96 -54.93
N ASP A 906 69.16 13.66 -54.75
CA ASP A 906 70.25 13.10 -53.96
C ASP A 906 71.48 12.85 -54.86
N ALA A 907 72.61 13.45 -54.52
CA ALA A 907 73.90 13.22 -55.18
C ALA A 907 74.41 11.77 -55.03
N ALA A 908 73.75 10.97 -54.18
CA ALA A 908 74.01 9.55 -53.94
C ALA A 908 73.57 8.59 -55.07
N GLN A 909 72.95 9.05 -56.15
CA GLN A 909 72.63 8.22 -57.32
C GLN A 909 73.81 8.08 -58.33
N MET A 910 75.03 8.52 -57.97
CA MET A 910 76.22 8.35 -58.83
C MET A 910 76.95 7.01 -58.56
N PRO A 911 77.28 6.22 -59.60
CA PRO A 911 77.59 4.79 -59.51
C PRO A 911 78.93 4.41 -58.82
N ILE A 912 79.84 5.37 -58.61
CA ILE A 912 81.22 5.06 -58.19
C ILE A 912 81.35 4.90 -56.66
N MET A 913 80.42 5.44 -55.86
CA MET A 913 80.51 5.41 -54.40
C MET A 913 79.74 4.25 -53.74
N ALA A 914 79.03 3.43 -54.53
CA ALA A 914 78.26 2.28 -54.04
C ALA A 914 79.15 1.12 -53.52
N LYS A 915 80.41 1.03 -53.97
CA LYS A 915 81.34 -0.03 -53.58
C LYS A 915 82.05 0.24 -52.24
N ALA A 916 82.25 1.51 -51.88
CA ALA A 916 82.86 1.91 -50.60
C ALA A 916 81.87 1.85 -49.41
N ILE A 917 80.56 1.93 -49.70
CA ILE A 917 79.49 1.89 -48.69
C ILE A 917 79.18 0.43 -48.27
N ALA A 918 79.45 -0.56 -49.13
CA ALA A 918 79.35 -1.98 -48.78
C ALA A 918 80.39 -2.42 -47.73
N ASP A 919 81.61 -1.85 -47.77
CA ASP A 919 82.68 -2.15 -46.80
C ASP A 919 82.54 -1.37 -45.47
N MET A 920 81.88 -0.20 -45.47
CA MET A 920 81.56 0.52 -44.24
C MET A 920 80.33 -0.04 -43.51
N ALA A 921 79.40 -0.70 -44.22
CA ALA A 921 78.24 -1.37 -43.63
C ALA A 921 78.62 -2.59 -42.76
N ALA A 922 79.83 -3.15 -42.92
CA ALA A 922 80.35 -4.22 -42.05
C ALA A 922 80.88 -3.71 -40.69
N LYS A 923 81.24 -2.42 -40.57
CA LYS A 923 81.72 -1.79 -39.31
C LYS A 923 80.62 -1.09 -38.50
N ALA A 924 79.43 -0.88 -39.08
CA ALA A 924 78.30 -0.23 -38.40
C ALA A 924 77.39 -1.19 -37.59
N ARG A 925 77.75 -2.48 -37.48
CA ARG A 925 77.05 -3.49 -36.65
C ARG A 925 77.39 -3.43 -35.15
N ALA A 926 78.03 -2.36 -34.67
CA ALA A 926 78.22 -2.12 -33.24
C ALA A 926 77.04 -1.30 -32.67
N VAL A 927 76.25 -1.92 -31.78
CA VAL A 927 75.12 -1.29 -31.09
C VAL A 927 75.64 -0.36 -29.99
N ASP A 928 75.44 0.95 -30.14
CA ASP A 928 75.67 1.95 -29.09
C ASP A 928 74.55 1.87 -28.05
N LYS A 929 74.91 1.46 -26.82
CA LYS A 929 74.01 1.15 -25.70
C LYS A 929 73.59 2.37 -24.89
N SER A 930 73.82 3.58 -25.37
CA SER A 930 73.54 4.82 -24.62
C SER A 930 72.16 5.44 -24.86
N LYS A 931 71.31 4.88 -25.75
CA LYS A 931 69.92 5.37 -25.98
C LYS A 931 68.92 4.23 -26.25
N PRO A 932 67.78 4.14 -25.53
CA PRO A 932 66.76 3.11 -25.80
C PRO A 932 65.91 3.41 -27.04
N LEU A 933 65.79 2.40 -27.91
CA LEU A 933 65.14 2.36 -29.24
C LEU A 933 63.60 2.50 -29.28
N PHE A 934 62.94 2.99 -28.23
CA PHE A 934 61.46 2.92 -28.13
C PHE A 934 60.68 4.18 -28.51
N ILE A 935 61.33 5.23 -29.04
CA ILE A 935 60.70 6.56 -29.22
C ILE A 935 60.25 6.87 -30.68
N GLU A 936 60.45 5.96 -31.64
CA GLU A 936 60.12 6.23 -33.06
C GLU A 936 58.97 5.41 -33.67
N LEU A 937 58.31 4.54 -32.90
CA LEU A 937 57.13 3.79 -33.38
C LEU A 937 55.78 4.32 -32.86
N GLY A 938 55.75 5.56 -32.37
CA GLY A 938 54.52 6.15 -31.86
C GLY A 938 54.54 7.67 -31.76
N ARG A 939 54.42 8.37 -32.90
CA ARG A 939 53.95 9.76 -32.92
C ARG A 939 53.07 10.04 -34.14
N SER A 940 51.76 10.06 -33.92
CA SER A 940 50.87 11.00 -34.59
C SER A 940 50.61 12.19 -33.65
N TYR A 941 51.29 13.27 -33.97
CA TYR A 941 51.06 14.68 -33.61
C TYR A 941 51.08 15.17 -32.16
N ASN A 942 51.58 16.40 -32.09
CA ASN A 942 52.17 17.10 -30.99
C ASN A 942 51.66 18.54 -31.13
N ASP A 943 50.66 18.92 -30.34
CA ASP A 943 50.38 20.33 -30.10
C ASP A 943 50.09 20.47 -28.61
N GLY A 944 50.77 21.41 -27.94
CA GLY A 944 51.05 21.45 -26.50
C GLY A 944 49.86 21.63 -25.55
N ARG A 945 48.68 21.12 -25.89
CA ARG A 945 47.55 20.89 -24.99
C ARG A 945 47.43 19.39 -24.76
N GLY A 946 48.25 18.85 -23.86
CA GLY A 946 48.27 17.43 -23.51
C GLY A 946 47.07 17.00 -22.66
N GLN A 947 45.85 17.09 -23.20
CA GLN A 947 44.78 16.19 -22.81
C GLN A 947 44.96 14.91 -23.61
N SER A 948 45.22 13.81 -22.92
CA SER A 948 45.28 12.48 -23.51
C SER A 948 43.99 12.21 -24.28
N VAL A 949 44.13 11.91 -25.57
CA VAL A 949 43.10 11.35 -26.43
C VAL A 949 42.63 10.01 -25.84
N GLU A 950 41.54 10.04 -25.08
CA GLU A 950 40.59 8.93 -24.96
C GLU A 950 39.17 9.52 -24.96
N VAL A 951 38.68 9.86 -26.15
CA VAL A 951 37.26 10.10 -26.39
C VAL A 951 36.55 8.74 -26.43
N GLY A 952 35.46 8.68 -25.67
CA GLY A 952 34.25 7.90 -25.93
C GLY A 952 34.22 7.08 -27.21
N VAL A 953 34.79 5.88 -27.13
CA VAL A 953 34.30 4.66 -27.79
C VAL A 953 34.49 3.55 -26.76
N GLY A 954 33.42 2.84 -26.46
CA GLY A 954 33.34 1.91 -25.34
C GLY A 954 34.31 0.74 -25.43
N THR A 955 35.45 0.88 -24.76
CA THR A 955 36.17 -0.19 -24.04
C THR A 955 37.22 0.52 -23.20
N THR A 956 37.07 0.53 -21.87
CA THR A 956 38.25 0.69 -21.00
C THR A 956 39.29 -0.30 -21.52
N ARG A 957 40.45 0.20 -21.94
CA ARG A 957 41.54 -0.65 -22.45
C ARG A 957 41.69 -1.84 -21.52
N ARG A 958 41.42 -3.04 -22.04
CA ARG A 958 41.61 -4.30 -21.32
C ARG A 958 43.06 -4.32 -20.87
N LYS A 959 43.35 -3.97 -19.61
CA LYS A 959 44.65 -4.32 -19.04
C LYS A 959 44.72 -5.84 -19.14
N PRO A 960 45.71 -6.43 -19.82
CA PRO A 960 45.83 -7.88 -19.86
C PRO A 960 45.95 -8.36 -18.41
N ALA A 961 44.97 -9.16 -17.95
CA ALA A 961 45.03 -9.75 -16.62
C ALA A 961 46.26 -10.68 -16.58
N ARG A 962 47.14 -10.49 -15.59
CA ARG A 962 48.27 -11.40 -15.40
C ARG A 962 47.74 -12.71 -14.85
N ILE A 963 47.82 -13.76 -15.65
CA ILE A 963 47.36 -15.10 -15.28
C ILE A 963 48.49 -15.81 -14.54
N TYR A 964 48.23 -16.19 -13.28
CA TYR A 964 49.15 -16.99 -12.48
C TYR A 964 48.78 -18.46 -12.64
N ARG A 965 49.76 -19.29 -12.99
CA ARG A 965 49.61 -20.75 -13.08
C ARG A 965 50.85 -21.44 -12.52
N ILE A 966 50.65 -22.62 -11.94
CA ILE A 966 51.77 -23.49 -11.58
C ILE A 966 52.17 -24.29 -12.82
N THR A 967 53.42 -24.16 -13.25
CA THR A 967 54.01 -25.02 -14.29
C THR A 967 54.81 -26.13 -13.63
N VAL A 968 54.87 -27.30 -14.27
CA VAL A 968 55.69 -28.44 -13.81
C VAL A 968 57.16 -27.99 -13.75
N GLY A 969 57.75 -27.94 -12.55
CA GLY A 969 59.11 -27.43 -12.30
C GLY A 969 59.20 -25.98 -11.82
N ALA A 970 58.10 -25.36 -11.38
CA ALA A 970 58.09 -23.99 -10.87
C ALA A 970 59.03 -23.79 -9.65
N ASN A 971 59.78 -22.69 -9.66
CA ASN A 971 60.69 -22.36 -8.54
C ASN A 971 59.89 -21.89 -7.31
N GLN A 972 60.45 -22.02 -6.10
CA GLN A 972 59.78 -21.62 -4.84
C GLN A 972 59.28 -20.15 -4.87
N ALA A 973 60.02 -19.25 -5.53
CA ALA A 973 59.61 -17.87 -5.72
C ALA A 973 58.35 -17.72 -6.60
N GLU A 974 58.20 -18.57 -7.62
CA GLU A 974 57.02 -18.58 -8.51
C GLU A 974 55.81 -19.15 -7.79
N ILE A 975 55.99 -20.26 -7.05
CA ILE A 975 54.93 -20.83 -6.19
C ILE A 975 54.47 -19.79 -5.17
N GLN A 976 55.38 -19.00 -4.58
CA GLN A 976 55.00 -17.94 -3.65
C GLN A 976 54.19 -16.82 -4.32
N GLN A 977 54.50 -16.49 -5.58
CA GLN A 977 53.69 -15.53 -6.35
C GLN A 977 52.29 -16.06 -6.64
N VAL A 978 52.17 -17.36 -6.96
CA VAL A 978 50.87 -18.02 -7.14
C VAL A 978 50.07 -18.02 -5.84
N ILE A 979 50.67 -18.39 -4.70
CA ILE A 979 50.01 -18.35 -3.38
C ILE A 979 49.50 -16.94 -3.07
N ASN A 980 50.33 -15.91 -3.25
CA ASN A 980 49.93 -14.54 -3.02
C ASN A 980 48.78 -14.13 -3.97
N ALA A 981 48.82 -14.57 -5.24
CA ALA A 981 47.75 -14.32 -6.20
C ALA A 981 46.42 -14.99 -5.82
N ILE A 982 46.45 -16.22 -5.27
CA ILE A 982 45.25 -16.92 -4.79
C ILE A 982 44.57 -16.11 -3.68
N TYR A 983 45.34 -15.63 -2.70
CA TYR A 983 44.80 -14.81 -1.62
C TYR A 983 44.28 -13.46 -2.12
N VAL A 984 45.01 -12.79 -3.02
CA VAL A 984 44.55 -11.52 -3.61
C VAL A 984 43.21 -11.70 -4.33
N GLN A 985 43.03 -12.80 -5.06
CA GLN A 985 41.80 -13.08 -5.78
C GLN A 985 40.65 -13.54 -4.88
N VAL A 986 40.86 -14.58 -4.06
CA VAL A 986 39.79 -15.24 -3.28
C VAL A 986 39.42 -14.41 -2.06
N MET A 987 40.40 -13.76 -1.44
CA MET A 987 40.17 -12.89 -0.28
C MET A 987 40.06 -11.41 -0.64
N ASP A 988 40.06 -11.05 -1.93
CA ASP A 988 39.87 -9.68 -2.41
C ASP A 988 40.77 -8.66 -1.67
N VAL A 989 42.08 -8.86 -1.78
CA VAL A 989 43.12 -8.05 -1.09
C VAL A 989 43.70 -7.03 -2.07
N PHE A 990 43.58 -5.73 -1.76
CA PHE A 990 43.88 -4.62 -2.67
C PHE A 990 45.38 -4.35 -2.89
N SER A 991 46.27 -4.92 -2.07
CA SER A 991 47.72 -4.79 -2.18
C SER A 991 48.36 -6.18 -2.16
N GLY A 992 49.44 -6.40 -2.90
CA GLY A 992 50.11 -7.71 -2.98
C GLY A 992 50.68 -8.24 -1.65
N GLN A 993 50.46 -7.52 -0.54
CA GLN A 993 50.80 -7.92 0.82
C GLN A 993 49.56 -8.54 1.48
N VAL A 994 49.53 -9.88 1.52
CA VAL A 994 48.47 -10.65 2.18
C VAL A 994 48.65 -10.57 3.70
N PRO A 995 47.68 -10.03 4.46
CA PRO A 995 47.73 -10.03 5.92
C PRO A 995 47.90 -11.43 6.52
N GLU A 996 48.69 -11.54 7.58
CA GLU A 996 49.06 -12.82 8.20
C GLU A 996 47.85 -13.63 8.69
N TYR A 997 46.82 -12.96 9.20
CA TYR A 997 45.59 -13.61 9.68
C TYR A 997 44.70 -14.19 8.56
N PHE A 998 44.97 -13.89 7.29
CA PHE A 998 44.33 -14.56 6.16
C PHE A 998 45.10 -15.79 5.68
N ARG A 999 46.39 -15.91 6.04
CA ARG A 999 47.24 -17.00 5.58
C ARG A 999 46.91 -18.30 6.30
N ARG A 1000 46.92 -19.38 5.52
CA ARG A 1000 46.71 -20.76 5.95
C ARG A 1000 47.97 -21.54 5.65
N THR A 1001 48.87 -21.59 6.64
CA THR A 1001 50.20 -22.20 6.51
C THR A 1001 50.12 -23.69 6.15
N ASP A 1002 49.03 -24.37 6.52
CA ASP A 1002 48.72 -25.75 6.15
C ASP A 1002 48.48 -25.89 4.64
N LEU A 1003 47.66 -25.03 4.03
CA LEU A 1003 47.42 -25.04 2.58
C LEU A 1003 48.66 -24.58 1.79
N GLU A 1004 49.38 -23.58 2.29
CA GLU A 1004 50.61 -23.10 1.66
C GLU A 1004 51.68 -24.20 1.60
N SER A 1005 51.84 -24.97 2.67
CA SER A 1005 52.80 -26.08 2.72
C SER A 1005 52.40 -27.21 1.76
N LYS A 1006 51.13 -27.59 1.74
CA LYS A 1006 50.62 -28.63 0.83
C LYS A 1006 50.80 -28.26 -0.65
N LEU A 1007 50.55 -27.01 -1.03
CA LEU A 1007 50.75 -26.56 -2.40
C LEU A 1007 52.23 -26.48 -2.78
N ARG A 1008 53.11 -26.08 -1.84
CA ARG A 1008 54.57 -26.08 -2.05
C ARG A 1008 55.13 -27.49 -2.23
N ASN A 1009 54.57 -28.47 -1.53
CA ASN A 1009 54.95 -29.87 -1.63
C ASN A 1009 54.32 -30.59 -2.85
N GLY A 1010 53.39 -29.94 -3.56
CA GLY A 1010 52.64 -30.54 -4.68
C GLY A 1010 51.57 -31.54 -4.25
N GLU A 1011 51.14 -31.52 -2.98
CA GLU A 1011 50.12 -32.43 -2.43
C GLU A 1011 48.68 -32.05 -2.83
N ILE A 1012 48.44 -30.77 -3.13
CA ILE A 1012 47.14 -30.25 -3.58
C ILE A 1012 47.31 -29.39 -4.83
N SER A 1013 46.29 -29.35 -5.69
CA SER A 1013 46.28 -28.45 -6.86
C SER A 1013 45.88 -27.01 -6.48
N VAL A 1014 46.07 -26.06 -7.40
CA VAL A 1014 45.59 -24.67 -7.21
C VAL A 1014 44.08 -24.65 -7.03
N ARG A 1015 43.35 -25.50 -7.76
CA ARG A 1015 41.90 -25.66 -7.62
C ARG A 1015 41.51 -26.11 -6.20
N GLU A 1016 42.20 -27.10 -5.66
CA GLU A 1016 41.94 -27.62 -4.32
C GLU A 1016 42.26 -26.59 -3.23
N PHE A 1017 43.36 -25.84 -3.40
CA PHE A 1017 43.68 -24.71 -2.53
C PHE A 1017 42.56 -23.67 -2.55
N VAL A 1018 42.06 -23.29 -3.74
CA VAL A 1018 40.96 -22.31 -3.89
C VAL A 1018 39.68 -22.80 -3.23
N ARG A 1019 39.33 -24.09 -3.41
CA ARG A 1019 38.16 -24.72 -2.78
C ARG A 1019 38.24 -24.67 -1.25
N ASP A 1020 39.38 -25.05 -0.69
CA ASP A 1020 39.58 -25.16 0.76
C ASP A 1020 39.73 -23.77 1.41
N LEU A 1021 40.24 -22.78 0.67
CA LEU A 1021 40.27 -21.39 1.09
C LEU A 1021 38.87 -20.75 1.09
N ALA A 1022 38.09 -20.93 0.02
CA ALA A 1022 36.74 -20.35 -0.10
C ALA A 1022 35.69 -21.03 0.80
N SER A 1023 35.93 -22.27 1.22
CA SER A 1023 35.12 -22.97 2.22
C SER A 1023 35.58 -22.75 3.67
N SER A 1024 36.67 -21.99 3.88
CA SER A 1024 37.22 -21.74 5.22
C SER A 1024 36.32 -20.85 6.08
N GLU A 1025 36.51 -20.94 7.40
CA GLU A 1025 35.82 -20.07 8.35
C GLU A 1025 36.20 -18.59 8.18
N ILE A 1026 37.43 -18.32 7.72
CA ILE A 1026 37.94 -16.98 7.42
C ILE A 1026 37.14 -16.34 6.27
N TYR A 1027 36.93 -17.10 5.18
CA TYR A 1027 36.10 -16.66 4.06
C TYR A 1027 34.64 -16.48 4.50
N ARG A 1028 34.11 -17.41 5.30
CA ARG A 1028 32.74 -17.33 5.84
C ARG A 1028 32.52 -16.06 6.66
N LYS A 1029 33.43 -15.70 7.57
CA LYS A 1029 33.35 -14.49 8.39
C LYS A 1029 33.36 -13.21 7.58
N ARG A 1030 34.13 -13.20 6.47
CA ARG A 1030 34.32 -12.00 5.65
C ARG A 1030 33.25 -11.79 4.59
N PHE A 1031 32.85 -12.84 3.86
CA PHE A 1031 31.99 -12.70 2.68
C PHE A 1031 30.64 -13.41 2.79
N TYR A 1032 30.40 -14.19 3.86
CA TYR A 1032 29.14 -14.92 4.05
C TYR A 1032 28.29 -14.36 5.20
N THR A 1033 28.80 -14.35 6.43
CA THR A 1033 28.03 -13.91 7.61
C THR A 1033 27.52 -12.46 7.60
N PRO A 1034 28.24 -11.46 7.04
CA PRO A 1034 27.77 -10.07 7.09
C PRO A 1034 26.84 -9.70 5.93
N TYR A 1035 26.60 -10.59 4.97
CA TYR A 1035 25.92 -10.27 3.72
C TYR A 1035 24.73 -11.21 3.43
N PRO A 1036 23.66 -10.71 2.80
CA PRO A 1036 22.55 -11.56 2.38
C PRO A 1036 22.98 -12.50 1.25
N ASN A 1037 22.34 -13.68 1.15
CA ASN A 1037 22.70 -14.74 0.19
C ASN A 1037 22.86 -14.25 -1.26
N THR A 1038 22.06 -13.29 -1.70
CA THR A 1038 22.18 -12.72 -3.06
C THR A 1038 23.52 -12.02 -3.29
N LYS A 1039 24.03 -11.29 -2.29
CA LYS A 1039 25.33 -10.62 -2.35
C LYS A 1039 26.49 -11.60 -2.15
N VAL A 1040 26.29 -12.64 -1.33
CA VAL A 1040 27.22 -13.77 -1.22
C VAL A 1040 27.43 -14.45 -2.58
N ILE A 1041 26.36 -14.70 -3.33
CA ILE A 1041 26.45 -15.31 -4.67
C ILE A 1041 27.26 -14.42 -5.60
N GLU A 1042 27.04 -13.10 -5.58
CA GLU A 1042 27.84 -12.16 -6.36
C GLU A 1042 29.34 -12.26 -6.02
N PHE A 1043 29.69 -12.35 -4.72
CA PHE A 1043 31.08 -12.55 -4.30
C PHE A 1043 31.65 -13.89 -4.76
N LEU A 1044 30.90 -14.98 -4.64
CA LEU A 1044 31.36 -16.30 -5.09
C LEU A 1044 31.62 -16.33 -6.61
N PHE A 1045 30.72 -15.76 -7.42
CA PHE A 1045 30.90 -15.64 -8.87
C PHE A 1045 32.12 -14.78 -9.21
N ARG A 1046 32.35 -13.70 -8.46
CA ARG A 1046 33.50 -12.82 -8.64
C ARG A 1046 34.82 -13.49 -8.26
N HIS A 1047 34.88 -14.14 -7.10
CA HIS A 1047 36.12 -14.72 -6.56
C HIS A 1047 36.50 -16.02 -7.27
N LEU A 1048 35.54 -16.91 -7.53
CA LEU A 1048 35.78 -18.24 -8.09
C LEU A 1048 35.68 -18.28 -9.62
N LEU A 1049 34.76 -17.51 -10.20
CA LEU A 1049 34.54 -17.48 -11.65
C LEU A 1049 35.02 -16.16 -12.29
N GLY A 1050 35.50 -15.18 -11.53
CA GLY A 1050 36.01 -13.94 -12.11
C GLY A 1050 34.98 -13.09 -12.85
N ARG A 1051 33.67 -13.36 -12.71
CA ARG A 1051 32.59 -12.65 -13.42
C ARG A 1051 31.39 -12.39 -12.50
N ALA A 1052 30.44 -11.58 -12.93
CA ALA A 1052 29.14 -11.50 -12.27
C ALA A 1052 28.20 -12.65 -12.73
N PRO A 1053 27.15 -13.00 -11.95
CA PRO A 1053 26.09 -13.89 -12.41
C PRO A 1053 25.48 -13.39 -13.72
N ALA A 1054 25.34 -14.26 -14.71
CA ALA A 1054 24.92 -13.90 -16.06
C ALA A 1054 23.40 -13.95 -16.24
N THR A 1055 22.70 -14.79 -15.48
CA THR A 1055 21.25 -14.96 -15.57
C THR A 1055 20.59 -15.06 -14.19
N GLN A 1056 19.31 -14.72 -14.13
CA GLN A 1056 18.53 -14.89 -12.90
C GLN A 1056 18.38 -16.38 -12.51
N ALA A 1057 18.51 -17.30 -13.47
CA ALA A 1057 18.48 -18.74 -13.21
C ALA A 1057 19.70 -19.18 -12.39
N GLU A 1058 20.90 -18.68 -12.70
CA GLU A 1058 22.12 -18.93 -11.90
C GLU A 1058 21.94 -18.44 -10.46
N ILE A 1059 21.40 -17.23 -10.28
CA ILE A 1059 21.15 -16.67 -8.94
C ILE A 1059 20.17 -17.55 -8.16
N ARG A 1060 19.07 -18.01 -8.78
CA ARG A 1060 18.10 -18.89 -8.13
C ARG A 1060 18.70 -20.25 -7.75
N GLN A 1061 19.48 -20.85 -8.65
CA GLN A 1061 20.12 -22.14 -8.42
C GLN A 1061 21.08 -22.09 -7.22
N TYR A 1062 22.00 -21.12 -7.20
CA TYR A 1062 22.97 -21.01 -6.12
C TYR A 1062 22.37 -20.46 -4.83
N ASN A 1063 21.28 -19.68 -4.89
CA ASN A 1063 20.55 -19.28 -3.68
C ASN A 1063 19.85 -20.47 -3.03
N LYS A 1064 19.24 -21.35 -3.83
CA LYS A 1064 18.69 -22.62 -3.33
C LYS A 1064 19.78 -23.49 -2.70
N LEU A 1065 20.92 -23.63 -3.38
CA LEU A 1065 22.04 -24.45 -2.90
C LEU A 1065 22.64 -23.92 -1.60
N LEU A 1066 22.78 -22.59 -1.46
CA LEU A 1066 23.20 -21.96 -0.19
C LEU A 1066 22.17 -22.16 0.94
N ALA A 1067 20.88 -22.09 0.64
CA ALA A 1067 19.82 -22.29 1.62
C ALA A 1067 19.73 -23.74 2.11
N ASP A 1068 19.86 -24.70 1.19
CA ASP A 1068 19.65 -26.13 1.47
C ASP A 1068 20.90 -26.81 2.04
N SER A 1069 22.10 -26.43 1.57
CA SER A 1069 23.36 -27.17 1.84
C SER A 1069 24.53 -26.31 2.32
N GLY A 1070 24.32 -24.99 2.44
CA GLY A 1070 25.30 -24.05 2.98
C GLY A 1070 26.45 -23.70 2.03
N LEU A 1071 27.40 -22.91 2.56
CA LEU A 1071 28.49 -22.31 1.78
C LEU A 1071 29.43 -23.34 1.14
N LYS A 1072 29.82 -24.39 1.87
CA LYS A 1072 30.79 -25.38 1.40
C LYS A 1072 30.29 -26.10 0.14
N ALA A 1073 29.03 -26.52 0.14
CA ALA A 1073 28.41 -27.16 -1.02
C ALA A 1073 28.33 -26.21 -2.23
N ALA A 1074 28.06 -24.92 -2.02
CA ALA A 1074 28.03 -23.95 -3.11
C ALA A 1074 29.41 -23.72 -3.72
N VAL A 1075 30.46 -23.61 -2.89
CA VAL A 1075 31.84 -23.50 -3.35
C VAL A 1075 32.24 -24.75 -4.14
N GLU A 1076 31.95 -25.95 -3.63
CA GLU A 1076 32.23 -27.21 -4.32
C GLU A 1076 31.52 -27.29 -5.68
N ALA A 1077 30.24 -26.93 -5.73
CA ALA A 1077 29.47 -26.90 -6.98
C ALA A 1077 30.06 -25.92 -8.02
N MET A 1078 30.57 -24.76 -7.59
CA MET A 1078 31.17 -23.77 -8.48
C MET A 1078 32.56 -24.18 -8.96
N VAL A 1079 33.41 -24.72 -8.08
CA VAL A 1079 34.77 -25.14 -8.41
C VAL A 1079 34.78 -26.41 -9.28
N ASN A 1080 33.82 -27.31 -9.07
CA ASN A 1080 33.64 -28.51 -9.90
C ASN A 1080 32.81 -28.26 -11.16
N SER A 1081 32.43 -27.01 -11.43
CA SER A 1081 31.64 -26.68 -12.62
C SER A 1081 32.47 -26.86 -13.90
N PRO A 1082 31.84 -27.23 -15.03
CA PRO A 1082 32.52 -27.31 -16.32
C PRO A 1082 33.09 -25.94 -16.75
N GLU A 1083 32.50 -24.84 -16.27
CA GLU A 1083 33.02 -23.50 -16.50
C GLU A 1083 34.36 -23.28 -15.78
N TYR A 1084 34.47 -23.65 -14.50
CA TYR A 1084 35.73 -23.51 -13.77
C TYR A 1084 36.83 -24.36 -14.43
N ALA A 1085 36.52 -25.61 -14.77
CA ALA A 1085 37.46 -26.52 -15.44
C ALA A 1085 37.94 -25.97 -16.79
N ARG A 1086 37.04 -25.40 -17.61
CA ARG A 1086 37.38 -24.87 -18.95
C ARG A 1086 38.36 -23.69 -18.91
N TYR A 1087 38.26 -22.83 -17.90
CA TYR A 1087 39.01 -21.57 -17.87
C TYR A 1087 40.19 -21.56 -16.90
N PHE A 1088 40.12 -22.34 -15.82
CA PHE A 1088 41.16 -22.37 -14.79
C PHE A 1088 41.82 -23.75 -14.65
N GLY A 1089 41.11 -24.83 -14.95
CA GLY A 1089 41.65 -26.19 -14.79
C GLY A 1089 42.11 -26.47 -13.36
N GLU A 1090 43.21 -27.22 -13.21
CA GLU A 1090 43.80 -27.56 -11.90
C GLU A 1090 44.83 -26.55 -11.40
N ASP A 1091 45.52 -25.87 -12.33
CA ASP A 1091 46.79 -25.19 -12.04
C ASP A 1091 46.73 -23.65 -12.15
N VAL A 1092 45.61 -23.09 -12.61
CA VAL A 1092 45.47 -21.64 -12.85
C VAL A 1092 44.67 -20.98 -11.73
N VAL A 1093 45.20 -19.88 -11.20
CA VAL A 1093 44.49 -19.05 -10.22
C VAL A 1093 43.33 -18.34 -10.90
N PRO A 1094 42.11 -18.32 -10.31
CA PRO A 1094 41.02 -17.54 -10.86
C PRO A 1094 41.43 -16.09 -11.08
N TYR A 1095 41.00 -15.50 -12.19
CA TYR A 1095 41.30 -14.12 -12.54
C TYR A 1095 40.05 -13.45 -13.06
N GLN A 1096 40.02 -12.12 -13.00
CA GLN A 1096 38.86 -11.36 -13.47
C GLN A 1096 38.67 -11.53 -14.98
N ARG A 1097 37.47 -11.97 -15.37
CA ARG A 1097 37.05 -12.22 -16.75
C ARG A 1097 35.97 -11.23 -17.14
N PHE A 1098 36.09 -10.68 -18.33
CA PHE A 1098 35.08 -9.80 -18.94
C PHE A 1098 34.44 -10.56 -20.11
N PRO A 1099 33.38 -11.34 -19.86
CA PRO A 1099 32.75 -12.13 -20.92
C PRO A 1099 32.10 -11.19 -21.95
N SER A 1100 32.22 -11.52 -23.24
CA SER A 1100 31.52 -10.83 -24.32
C SER A 1100 30.06 -11.27 -24.36
N LEU A 1101 29.26 -10.78 -23.41
CA LEU A 1101 27.81 -11.04 -23.33
C LEU A 1101 27.01 -9.82 -23.83
N PRO A 1102 25.71 -9.99 -24.16
CA PRO A 1102 24.84 -8.90 -24.60
C PRO A 1102 24.85 -7.70 -23.63
N ALA A 1103 24.59 -6.50 -24.17
CA ALA A 1103 24.93 -5.17 -23.63
C ALA A 1103 24.53 -4.85 -22.16
N GLY A 1104 23.69 -5.65 -21.50
CA GLY A 1104 23.33 -5.48 -20.08
C GLY A 1104 24.26 -6.16 -19.08
N ASN A 1105 24.81 -7.33 -19.42
CA ASN A 1105 25.57 -8.17 -18.46
C ASN A 1105 27.03 -7.73 -18.32
N TYR A 1106 27.60 -7.18 -19.41
CA TYR A 1106 28.94 -6.61 -19.41
C TYR A 1106 29.05 -5.44 -18.42
N LEU A 1107 28.05 -4.54 -18.40
CA LEU A 1107 28.03 -3.38 -17.50
C LEU A 1107 28.03 -3.78 -16.01
N GLY A 1108 27.36 -4.88 -15.65
CA GLY A 1108 27.33 -5.40 -14.28
C GLY A 1108 28.72 -5.84 -13.79
N SER A 1109 29.48 -6.55 -14.63
CA SER A 1109 30.85 -6.96 -14.30
C SER A 1109 31.85 -5.79 -14.19
N VAL A 1110 31.66 -4.74 -14.99
CA VAL A 1110 32.47 -3.51 -14.93
C VAL A 1110 32.12 -2.67 -13.70
N LYS A 1111 30.84 -2.54 -13.35
CA LYS A 1111 30.40 -1.82 -12.14
C LYS A 1111 30.86 -2.49 -10.85
N ALA A 1112 30.76 -3.81 -10.75
CA ALA A 1112 31.25 -4.58 -9.60
C ALA A 1112 32.77 -4.42 -9.38
N ALA A 1113 33.54 -4.22 -10.46
CA ALA A 1113 34.97 -3.91 -10.39
C ALA A 1113 35.25 -2.46 -9.94
N ALA A 1114 34.39 -1.51 -10.30
CA ALA A 1114 34.54 -0.10 -9.95
C ALA A 1114 34.19 0.19 -8.47
N ASP A 1115 33.24 -0.55 -7.90
CA ASP A 1115 32.83 -0.41 -6.49
C ASP A 1115 33.95 -0.74 -5.49
N LEU A 1116 34.93 -1.56 -5.89
CA LEU A 1116 36.14 -1.87 -5.13
C LEU A 1116 37.05 -0.66 -4.87
N VAL A 1117 37.01 0.34 -5.74
CA VAL A 1117 37.88 1.53 -5.64
C VAL A 1117 37.49 2.43 -4.45
N LYS A 1118 36.36 2.15 -3.78
CA LYS A 1118 35.80 3.00 -2.72
C LYS A 1118 35.72 2.39 -1.32
N GLN A 1119 36.10 1.12 -1.11
CA GLN A 1119 35.98 0.50 0.22
C GLN A 1119 37.30 0.55 1.02
N SER A 1120 37.27 1.35 2.08
CA SER A 1120 38.35 1.56 3.06
C SER A 1120 38.79 0.26 3.75
N TRP A 1121 40.09 0.12 3.97
CA TRP A 1121 40.70 -0.92 4.80
C TRP A 1121 40.33 -0.72 6.27
N SER A 1122 39.35 -1.46 6.76
CA SER A 1122 39.21 -1.74 8.20
C SER A 1122 38.83 -3.19 8.45
N SER A 1123 39.30 -3.72 9.57
CA SER A 1123 39.40 -5.15 9.89
C SER A 1123 38.09 -5.82 10.31
N LEU A 1124 36.93 -5.45 9.72
CA LEU A 1124 35.61 -6.14 9.73
C LEU A 1124 34.47 -5.13 9.45
N SER A 1125 34.37 -4.61 8.23
CA SER A 1125 33.34 -3.60 7.87
C SER A 1125 32.22 -4.22 7.03
N PRO A 1126 30.92 -3.85 7.22
CA PRO A 1126 30.36 -2.80 8.09
C PRO A 1126 29.03 -3.19 8.78
N SER A 1127 29.05 -3.60 10.06
CA SER A 1127 27.88 -3.46 10.97
C SER A 1127 28.17 -3.94 12.40
N VAL A 1128 29.08 -3.27 13.11
CA VAL A 1128 29.10 -3.24 14.59
C VAL A 1128 28.96 -1.75 14.92
N LEU A 1129 27.76 -1.16 15.07
CA LEU A 1129 26.71 -1.47 16.04
C LEU A 1129 27.27 -1.64 17.46
N THR A 1130 27.10 -0.56 18.23
CA THR A 1130 26.85 -0.51 19.68
C THR A 1130 28.01 -0.70 20.67
N GLY A 1131 28.21 0.33 21.52
CA GLY A 1131 28.46 0.12 22.95
C GLY A 1131 29.85 0.49 23.48
N ARG A 1132 29.92 1.59 24.24
CA ARG A 1132 30.99 1.90 25.21
C ARG A 1132 31.18 0.74 26.20
N TYR A 1133 32.42 0.44 26.57
CA TYR A 1133 32.76 0.06 27.94
C TYR A 1133 33.95 0.88 28.44
N THR A 1134 33.72 1.40 29.64
CA THR A 1134 34.57 2.10 30.59
C THR A 1134 35.80 1.28 31.01
N GLN A 1135 36.95 1.92 31.17
CA GLN A 1135 37.94 1.56 32.19
C GLN A 1135 38.26 2.78 33.05
N GLY A 1136 38.60 2.50 34.31
CA GLY A 1136 38.76 3.47 35.39
C GLY A 1136 39.76 4.59 35.12
N GLY A 1137 39.51 5.68 35.85
CA GLY A 1137 40.13 6.99 35.73
C GLY A 1137 39.08 8.04 36.03
#